data_AF-A0A6I3SWI2-F1
#
_entry.id   AF-A0A6I3SWI2-F1
#
_cell.length_a   1.000
_cell.length_b   1.000
_cell.length_c   1.000
_cell.angle_alpha   90.00
_cell.angle_beta   90.00
_cell.angle_gamma   90.00
#
_symmetry.space_group_name_H-M   'P 1'
#
loop_
_entity.id
_entity.type
_entity.pdbx_description
1 polymer ?
#
loop_
_entity_poly.entity_id
_entity_poly.type
_entity_poly.pdbx_seq_one_letter_code
_entity_poly.pdbx_strand_id
1 'polypeptide(L)'
;MTTLSTMRPAIVRQGAARVLLVLALLLALLPTAFRPQHYGDANEYILTTLALANHGTPDLRVADLAMAREMLPEMAAPYDLLEPGLRDPAAELYAAYTRGRDDTVYAVHFFGYPLLATIPYKALQWLGLPPLKCFQILNLAFVLVLGAALHRAFGSLPRTLAGVGLFFLCGGALYWNWSSPECVTAAALLAGLLYFTHGAPVRGALLAGIAALQNPTTVFFFAFAPLLLCCMHARQGGSWRDAVAPALQRRVVLAIGAGIAVAALAPLFNLWAFGVPNIIAKRFTTPELIGLTRLHSFFFDLNQGMIIAVPALVAALAAGLWRRERAVRARHAGVLAACALFVLCLAVPALSINNWNSGATGVMRYGFWCAMPLLFALLAGLRDPWPRACLALLAAAQALCMVHALSYHYTQFSPLTRALFAVAPGLVNPEPEIFAERAEHKDDYIDMSRVYTYTHDGVVVKALYNTANTGVHDALCGPGGRFGGEVGTAATYRDWRYLNGPLRCKSADLSGVLLESVHQGTALRLAGGWGRIETGGGNWTGAWSDGATSAIEITLAAGHRPTSMTLHGQYFDGNRRTRVAVNGKDLGTFDLAAGQAIALTDVAMAPTLTITLTHEAPRKAGADDARALSLFLNKVRLF
;
A
#
# COMPACT_ATOMS: atom_id res chain seq x y z
N MET A 1 -34.40 -40.35 -15.00
CA MET A 1 -33.23 -41.12 -15.48
C MET A 1 -32.76 -40.53 -16.80
N THR A 2 -31.92 -39.49 -16.74
CA THR A 2 -31.11 -39.02 -17.87
C THR A 2 -29.71 -39.57 -17.63
N THR A 3 -29.36 -40.55 -18.44
CA THR A 3 -28.06 -41.22 -18.43
C THR A 3 -26.95 -40.18 -18.51
N LEU A 4 -26.00 -40.30 -17.59
CA LEU A 4 -24.69 -39.69 -17.68
C LEU A 4 -24.16 -39.98 -19.08
N SER A 5 -24.12 -38.95 -19.92
CA SER A 5 -23.21 -38.91 -21.07
C SER A 5 -21.84 -39.21 -20.49
N THR A 6 -21.39 -40.44 -20.74
CA THR A 6 -20.05 -40.90 -20.49
C THR A 6 -19.11 -39.82 -21.02
N MET A 7 -18.24 -39.30 -20.15
CA MET A 7 -17.18 -38.38 -20.54
C MET A 7 -16.42 -39.02 -21.70
N ARG A 8 -16.76 -38.68 -22.96
CA ARG A 8 -16.07 -39.20 -24.15
C ARG A 8 -14.67 -38.58 -24.15
N PRO A 9 -13.60 -39.34 -23.84
CA PRO A 9 -12.25 -38.80 -23.82
C PRO A 9 -11.62 -38.75 -25.21
N ALA A 10 -12.33 -39.22 -26.26
CA ALA A 10 -11.72 -39.61 -27.52
C ALA A 10 -11.76 -38.55 -28.65
N ILE A 11 -12.63 -37.53 -28.59
CA ILE A 11 -12.83 -36.60 -29.74
C ILE A 11 -11.96 -35.32 -29.62
N VAL A 12 -11.25 -35.10 -28.50
CA VAL A 12 -10.53 -33.82 -28.23
C VAL A 12 -9.10 -33.77 -28.80
N ARG A 13 -8.58 -34.84 -29.43
CA ARG A 13 -7.20 -34.81 -29.97
C ARG A 13 -7.08 -34.10 -31.31
N GLN A 14 -8.10 -34.15 -32.16
CA GLN A 14 -8.07 -33.48 -33.46
C GLN A 14 -8.31 -31.98 -33.29
N GLY A 15 -7.31 -31.17 -33.63
CA GLY A 15 -7.38 -29.71 -33.58
C GLY A 15 -6.69 -29.04 -32.39
N ALA A 16 -6.38 -29.77 -31.30
CA ALA A 16 -5.69 -29.19 -30.14
C ALA A 16 -4.35 -28.54 -30.51
N ALA A 17 -3.55 -29.20 -31.35
CA ALA A 17 -2.29 -28.64 -31.85
C ALA A 17 -2.49 -27.33 -32.63
N ARG A 18 -3.53 -27.25 -33.47
CA ARG A 18 -3.86 -26.03 -34.22
C ARG A 18 -4.28 -24.89 -33.29
N VAL A 19 -5.12 -25.18 -32.30
CA VAL A 19 -5.55 -24.20 -31.30
C VAL A 19 -4.38 -23.65 -30.51
N LEU A 20 -3.50 -24.54 -30.04
CA LEU A 20 -2.32 -24.15 -29.27
C LEU A 20 -1.30 -23.42 -30.13
N LEU A 21 -1.15 -23.79 -31.40
CA LEU A 21 -0.30 -23.05 -32.34
C LEU A 21 -0.83 -21.63 -32.56
N VAL A 22 -2.13 -21.46 -32.83
CA VAL A 22 -2.73 -20.12 -32.99
C VAL A 22 -2.53 -19.29 -31.73
N LEU A 23 -2.79 -19.86 -30.55
CA LEU A 23 -2.58 -19.17 -29.29
C LEU A 23 -1.09 -18.82 -29.08
N ALA A 24 -0.18 -19.75 -29.34
CA ALA A 24 1.26 -19.52 -29.21
C ALA A 24 1.74 -18.40 -30.15
N LEU A 25 1.27 -18.37 -31.39
CA LEU A 25 1.58 -17.30 -32.35
C LEU A 25 1.06 -15.95 -31.86
N LEU A 26 -0.18 -15.88 -31.36
CA LEU A 26 -0.74 -14.64 -30.80
C LEU A 26 0.05 -14.14 -29.59
N LEU A 27 0.43 -15.05 -28.67
CA LEU A 27 1.22 -14.69 -27.49
C LEU A 27 2.65 -14.30 -27.87
N ALA A 28 3.25 -14.92 -28.90
CA ALA A 28 4.60 -14.60 -29.36
C ALA A 28 4.72 -13.18 -29.94
N LEU A 29 3.62 -12.57 -30.39
CA LEU A 29 3.61 -11.16 -30.81
C LEU A 29 3.87 -10.22 -29.63
N LEU A 30 3.44 -10.56 -28.41
CA LEU A 30 3.49 -9.66 -27.25
C LEU A 30 4.93 -9.28 -26.85
N PRO A 31 5.90 -10.20 -26.68
CA PRO A 31 7.29 -9.83 -26.39
C PRO A 31 7.98 -9.05 -27.52
N THR A 32 7.46 -9.11 -28.75
CA THR A 32 7.99 -8.29 -29.86
C THR A 32 7.50 -6.85 -29.78
N ALA A 33 6.25 -6.65 -29.35
CA ALA A 33 5.61 -5.35 -29.28
C ALA A 33 5.91 -4.57 -27.99
N PHE A 34 6.20 -5.25 -26.87
CA PHE A 34 6.37 -4.61 -25.57
C PHE A 34 7.68 -4.98 -24.88
N ARG A 35 8.24 -4.02 -24.14
CA ARG A 35 9.41 -4.22 -23.30
C ARG A 35 9.04 -4.87 -21.96
N PRO A 36 9.94 -5.70 -21.38
CA PRO A 36 9.77 -6.17 -20.01
C PRO A 36 9.71 -4.99 -19.05
N GLN A 37 8.86 -5.12 -18.04
CA GLN A 37 8.80 -4.21 -16.91
C GLN A 37 9.61 -4.83 -15.76
N HIS A 38 10.63 -4.12 -15.32
CA HIS A 38 11.50 -4.51 -14.21
C HIS A 38 11.17 -3.64 -13.00
N TYR A 39 10.09 -3.99 -12.29
CA TYR A 39 9.62 -3.28 -11.10
C TYR A 39 9.56 -4.21 -9.89
N GLY A 40 9.45 -3.63 -8.70
CA GLY A 40 9.36 -4.40 -7.46
C GLY A 40 10.61 -5.26 -7.25
N ASP A 41 10.42 -6.55 -7.00
CA ASP A 41 11.49 -7.49 -6.64
C ASP A 41 12.26 -8.02 -7.87
N ALA A 42 12.18 -7.31 -9.00
CA ALA A 42 12.84 -7.71 -10.24
C ALA A 42 14.36 -7.82 -10.07
N ASN A 43 14.98 -7.02 -9.20
CA ASN A 43 16.42 -7.11 -8.90
C ASN A 43 16.80 -8.49 -8.38
N GLU A 44 16.01 -9.03 -7.44
CA GLU A 44 16.24 -10.35 -6.84
C GLU A 44 16.04 -11.46 -7.87
N TYR A 45 14.96 -11.37 -8.67
CA TYR A 45 14.68 -12.38 -9.68
C TYR A 45 15.72 -12.40 -10.80
N ILE A 46 16.20 -11.22 -11.23
CA ILE A 46 17.27 -11.09 -12.22
C ILE A 46 18.55 -11.73 -11.68
N LEU A 47 19.05 -11.29 -10.53
CA LEU A 47 20.31 -11.81 -9.97
C LEU A 47 20.26 -13.32 -9.74
N THR A 48 19.16 -13.83 -9.18
CA THR A 48 19.00 -15.27 -8.96
C THR A 48 18.94 -16.04 -10.28
N THR A 49 18.32 -15.47 -11.33
CA THR A 49 18.29 -16.10 -12.67
C THR A 49 19.69 -16.13 -13.27
N LEU A 50 20.47 -15.05 -13.16
CA LEU A 50 21.84 -14.99 -13.66
C LEU A 50 22.73 -16.02 -12.95
N ALA A 51 22.67 -16.07 -11.62
CA ALA A 51 23.42 -17.03 -10.81
C ALA A 51 23.12 -18.48 -11.23
N LEU A 52 21.84 -18.86 -11.24
CA LEU A 52 21.40 -20.19 -11.66
C LEU A 52 21.79 -20.51 -13.11
N ALA A 53 21.70 -19.52 -14.01
CA ALA A 53 22.04 -19.71 -15.41
C ALA A 53 23.57 -19.85 -15.63
N ASN A 54 24.40 -19.20 -14.83
CA ASN A 54 25.85 -19.18 -15.03
C ASN A 54 26.59 -20.29 -14.31
N HIS A 55 26.23 -20.52 -13.05
CA HIS A 55 26.99 -21.44 -12.19
C HIS A 55 26.10 -22.49 -11.49
N GLY A 56 24.80 -22.51 -11.79
CA GLY A 56 23.90 -23.62 -11.46
C GLY A 56 23.30 -23.58 -10.05
N THR A 57 23.64 -22.56 -9.26
CA THR A 57 23.21 -22.40 -7.87
C THR A 57 22.64 -21.00 -7.63
N PRO A 58 21.74 -20.80 -6.64
CA PRO A 58 21.11 -19.50 -6.40
C PRO A 58 21.95 -18.56 -5.53
N ASP A 59 23.17 -18.94 -5.14
CA ASP A 59 24.10 -18.05 -4.43
C ASP A 59 24.55 -16.89 -5.30
N LEU A 60 24.66 -15.72 -4.70
CA LEU A 60 25.03 -14.52 -5.42
C LEU A 60 26.53 -14.25 -5.30
N ARG A 61 27.15 -13.88 -6.44
CA ARG A 61 28.57 -13.53 -6.53
C ARG A 61 28.71 -12.13 -7.11
N VAL A 62 29.84 -11.48 -6.83
CA VAL A 62 30.17 -10.16 -7.40
C VAL A 62 30.11 -10.14 -8.94
N ALA A 63 30.46 -11.26 -9.58
CA ALA A 63 30.36 -11.41 -11.03
C ALA A 63 28.91 -11.33 -11.55
N ASP A 64 27.92 -11.82 -10.78
CA ASP A 64 26.51 -11.75 -11.15
C ASP A 64 26.02 -10.29 -11.14
N LEU A 65 26.50 -9.47 -10.20
CA LEU A 65 26.20 -8.04 -10.12
C LEU A 65 26.80 -7.28 -11.30
N ALA A 66 28.06 -7.57 -11.65
CA ALA A 66 28.72 -6.94 -12.80
C ALA A 66 27.93 -7.19 -14.10
N MET A 67 27.50 -8.43 -14.31
CA MET A 67 26.65 -8.78 -15.46
C MET A 67 25.29 -8.08 -15.41
N ALA A 68 24.64 -8.04 -14.24
CA ALA A 68 23.33 -7.40 -14.11
C ALA A 68 23.39 -5.89 -14.44
N ARG A 69 24.46 -5.20 -14.01
CA ARG A 69 24.70 -3.78 -14.34
C ARG A 69 24.88 -3.56 -15.83
N GLU A 70 25.60 -4.44 -16.51
CA GLU A 70 25.80 -4.34 -17.97
C GLU A 70 24.48 -4.55 -18.71
N MET A 71 23.66 -5.50 -18.26
CA MET A 71 22.39 -5.85 -18.89
C MET A 71 21.26 -4.85 -18.60
N LEU A 72 21.26 -4.22 -17.42
CA LEU A 72 20.20 -3.32 -16.96
C LEU A 72 20.75 -2.15 -16.11
N PRO A 73 21.46 -1.18 -16.73
CA PRO A 73 22.12 -0.09 -16.03
C PRO A 73 21.19 0.76 -15.15
N GLU A 74 19.91 0.89 -15.52
CA GLU A 74 18.89 1.62 -14.76
C GLU A 74 18.60 1.01 -13.38
N MET A 75 19.00 -0.24 -13.15
CA MET A 75 18.85 -0.96 -11.88
C MET A 75 20.18 -1.12 -11.13
N ALA A 76 21.21 -0.33 -11.47
CA ALA A 76 22.52 -0.42 -10.82
C ALA A 76 22.49 -0.09 -9.31
N ALA A 77 21.67 0.88 -8.88
CA ALA A 77 21.68 1.36 -7.49
C ALA A 77 21.43 0.25 -6.43
N PRO A 78 20.41 -0.61 -6.56
CA PRO A 78 20.28 -1.78 -5.68
C PRO A 78 21.49 -2.73 -5.68
N TYR A 79 22.19 -2.87 -6.80
CA TYR A 79 23.37 -3.73 -6.90
C TYR A 79 24.59 -3.08 -6.21
N ASP A 80 24.71 -1.76 -6.30
CA ASP A 80 25.75 -0.99 -5.63
C ASP A 80 25.59 -1.03 -4.10
N LEU A 81 24.34 -1.04 -3.60
CA LEU A 81 24.05 -1.24 -2.18
C LEU A 81 24.34 -2.67 -1.69
N LEU A 82 24.26 -3.67 -2.58
CA LEU A 82 24.51 -5.08 -2.24
C LEU A 82 26.00 -5.45 -2.26
N GLU A 83 26.79 -4.87 -3.18
CA GLU A 83 28.17 -5.27 -3.42
C GLU A 83 29.09 -5.23 -2.19
N PRO A 84 29.04 -4.20 -1.31
CA PRO A 84 29.85 -4.18 -0.09
C PRO A 84 29.61 -5.41 0.79
N GLY A 85 28.35 -5.79 1.00
CA GLY A 85 27.98 -6.98 1.77
C GLY A 85 28.35 -8.31 1.07
N LEU A 86 28.56 -8.34 -0.24
CA LEU A 86 29.11 -9.51 -0.92
C LEU A 86 30.62 -9.64 -0.75
N ARG A 87 31.34 -8.53 -0.57
CA ARG A 87 32.80 -8.49 -0.44
C ARG A 87 33.28 -8.65 1.00
N ASP A 88 32.52 -8.09 1.95
CA ASP A 88 32.84 -8.11 3.36
C ASP A 88 31.70 -8.78 4.16
N PRO A 89 31.95 -9.93 4.82
CA PRO A 89 30.98 -10.56 5.71
C PRO A 89 30.43 -9.66 6.82
N ALA A 90 31.23 -8.69 7.28
CA ALA A 90 30.87 -7.76 8.35
C ALA A 90 29.99 -6.59 7.88
N ALA A 91 29.94 -6.32 6.58
CA ALA A 91 29.08 -5.27 6.03
C ALA A 91 27.60 -5.72 5.99
N GLU A 92 26.70 -4.76 6.23
CA GLU A 92 25.27 -4.99 6.11
C GLU A 92 24.87 -5.28 4.66
N LEU A 93 23.88 -6.17 4.50
CA LEU A 93 23.29 -6.47 3.20
C LEU A 93 22.09 -5.57 2.96
N TYR A 94 21.91 -5.17 1.71
CA TYR A 94 20.63 -4.60 1.26
C TYR A 94 19.47 -5.54 1.62
N ALA A 95 18.38 -4.99 2.16
CA ALA A 95 17.33 -5.75 2.85
C ALA A 95 16.72 -6.92 2.04
N ALA A 96 16.70 -6.81 0.71
CA ALA A 96 16.23 -7.86 -0.21
C ALA A 96 17.13 -9.12 -0.25
N TYR A 97 18.26 -9.13 0.49
CA TYR A 97 19.22 -10.22 0.51
C TYR A 97 19.57 -10.62 1.94
N THR A 98 20.01 -11.86 2.11
CA THR A 98 20.41 -12.39 3.41
C THR A 98 21.51 -13.43 3.29
N ARG A 99 22.34 -13.51 4.33
CA ARG A 99 23.29 -14.61 4.49
C ARG A 99 22.57 -15.90 4.88
N GLY A 100 23.02 -17.00 4.31
CA GLY A 100 22.70 -18.36 4.73
C GLY A 100 23.52 -18.79 5.94
N ARG A 101 23.41 -20.08 6.29
CA ARG A 101 24.13 -20.70 7.42
C ARG A 101 25.65 -20.81 7.20
N ASP A 102 26.08 -20.69 5.95
CA ASP A 102 27.47 -20.79 5.47
C ASP A 102 28.02 -19.44 5.01
N ASP A 103 27.40 -18.33 5.44
CA ASP A 103 27.70 -16.94 5.04
C ASP A 103 27.48 -16.61 3.55
N THR A 104 27.06 -17.58 2.75
CA THR A 104 26.66 -17.40 1.35
C THR A 104 25.45 -16.47 1.24
N VAL A 105 25.45 -15.56 0.27
CA VAL A 105 24.39 -14.56 0.11
C VAL A 105 23.34 -15.06 -0.88
N TYR A 106 22.07 -14.92 -0.49
CA TYR A 106 20.92 -15.29 -1.31
C TYR A 106 19.90 -14.13 -1.33
N ALA A 107 19.09 -14.08 -2.38
CA ALA A 107 17.85 -13.30 -2.37
C ALA A 107 16.88 -13.86 -1.31
N VAL A 108 16.04 -13.00 -0.73
CA VAL A 108 15.01 -13.44 0.22
C VAL A 108 13.84 -14.10 -0.50
N HIS A 109 13.53 -13.66 -1.73
CA HIS A 109 12.52 -14.30 -2.56
C HIS A 109 12.93 -15.69 -3.05
N PHE A 110 11.94 -16.58 -3.17
CA PHE A 110 12.18 -17.97 -3.56
C PHE A 110 12.79 -18.11 -4.95
N PHE A 111 13.62 -19.13 -5.14
CA PHE A 111 14.34 -19.40 -6.39
C PHE A 111 13.47 -20.02 -7.51
N GLY A 112 12.23 -20.40 -7.22
CA GLY A 112 11.40 -21.18 -8.15
C GLY A 112 11.11 -20.48 -9.47
N TYR A 113 10.69 -19.22 -9.42
CA TYR A 113 10.45 -18.42 -10.64
C TYR A 113 11.75 -18.13 -11.41
N PRO A 114 12.85 -17.66 -10.76
CA PRO A 114 14.16 -17.54 -11.40
C PRO A 114 14.66 -18.83 -12.07
N LEU A 115 14.50 -19.98 -11.39
CA LEU A 115 14.92 -21.29 -11.92
C LEU A 115 14.22 -21.63 -13.23
N LEU A 116 12.91 -21.35 -13.33
CA LEU A 116 12.17 -21.55 -14.57
C LEU A 116 12.57 -20.54 -15.66
N ALA A 117 13.01 -19.34 -15.27
CA ALA A 117 13.44 -18.29 -16.20
C ALA A 117 14.83 -18.55 -16.81
N THR A 118 15.65 -19.41 -16.21
CA THR A 118 16.99 -19.76 -16.72
C THR A 118 16.96 -20.35 -18.12
N ILE A 119 15.95 -21.19 -18.42
CA ILE A 119 15.80 -21.85 -19.71
C ILE A 119 15.56 -20.81 -20.83
N PRO A 120 14.51 -19.96 -20.78
CA PRO A 120 14.33 -18.93 -21.78
C PRO A 120 15.46 -17.89 -21.77
N TYR A 121 16.10 -17.62 -20.62
CA TYR A 121 17.28 -16.74 -20.56
C TYR A 121 18.42 -17.26 -21.42
N LYS A 122 18.83 -18.52 -21.22
CA LYS A 122 19.92 -19.14 -22.00
C LYS A 122 19.57 -19.28 -23.48
N ALA A 123 18.32 -19.66 -23.78
CA ALA A 123 17.86 -19.76 -25.16
C ALA A 123 17.95 -18.39 -25.88
N LEU A 124 17.51 -17.31 -25.25
CA LEU A 124 17.61 -15.96 -25.82
C LEU A 124 19.06 -15.51 -25.96
N GLN A 125 19.89 -15.78 -24.95
CA GLN A 125 21.33 -15.49 -24.98
C GLN A 125 22.02 -16.18 -26.16
N TRP A 126 21.76 -17.47 -26.39
CA TRP A 126 22.33 -18.22 -27.52
C TRP A 126 21.86 -17.71 -28.89
N LEU A 127 20.65 -17.14 -28.94
CA LEU A 127 20.09 -16.54 -30.16
C LEU A 127 20.53 -15.07 -30.37
N GLY A 128 21.34 -14.50 -29.47
CA GLY A 128 21.72 -13.08 -29.54
C GLY A 128 20.54 -12.12 -29.32
N LEU A 129 19.47 -12.59 -28.68
CA LEU A 129 18.29 -11.79 -28.35
C LEU A 129 18.37 -11.25 -26.92
N PRO A 130 17.68 -10.13 -26.57
CA PRO A 130 17.71 -9.56 -25.23
C PRO A 130 17.33 -10.59 -24.14
N PRO A 131 18.28 -11.08 -23.32
CA PRO A 131 18.03 -12.24 -22.48
C PRO A 131 17.00 -12.01 -21.37
N LEU A 132 16.87 -10.77 -20.87
CA LEU A 132 15.90 -10.42 -19.83
C LEU A 132 14.43 -10.46 -20.29
N LYS A 133 14.16 -10.66 -21.59
CA LYS A 133 12.81 -11.03 -22.06
C LYS A 133 12.39 -12.43 -21.57
N CYS A 134 13.29 -13.19 -20.97
CA CYS A 134 13.02 -14.51 -20.40
C CYS A 134 11.81 -14.53 -19.46
N PHE A 135 11.62 -13.48 -18.66
CA PHE A 135 10.51 -13.37 -17.72
C PHE A 135 9.16 -13.23 -18.42
N GLN A 136 9.07 -12.36 -19.45
CA GLN A 136 7.86 -12.24 -20.26
C GLN A 136 7.53 -13.55 -20.97
N ILE A 137 8.54 -14.21 -21.56
CA ILE A 137 8.36 -15.49 -22.25
C ILE A 137 7.87 -16.55 -21.29
N LEU A 138 8.45 -16.62 -20.08
CA LEU A 138 8.03 -17.56 -19.05
C LEU A 138 6.57 -17.31 -18.63
N ASN A 139 6.20 -16.05 -18.36
CA ASN A 139 4.83 -15.68 -18.01
C ASN A 139 3.84 -16.13 -19.11
N LEU A 140 4.13 -15.81 -20.38
CA LEU A 140 3.29 -16.16 -21.52
C LEU A 140 3.27 -17.67 -21.82
N ALA A 141 4.35 -18.40 -21.53
CA ALA A 141 4.37 -19.85 -21.61
C ALA A 141 3.37 -20.48 -20.63
N PHE A 142 3.24 -19.92 -19.42
CA PHE A 142 2.21 -20.36 -18.47
C PHE A 142 0.80 -19.95 -18.90
N VAL A 143 0.63 -18.82 -19.59
CA VAL A 143 -0.65 -18.48 -20.25
C VAL A 143 -0.99 -19.48 -21.36
N LEU A 144 -0.01 -19.97 -22.11
CA LEU A 144 -0.21 -21.04 -23.10
C LEU A 144 -0.61 -22.36 -22.43
N VAL A 145 0.00 -22.71 -21.29
CA VAL A 145 -0.41 -23.88 -20.47
C VAL A 145 -1.85 -23.72 -19.98
N LEU A 146 -2.25 -22.52 -19.55
CA LEU A 146 -3.64 -22.22 -19.23
C LEU A 146 -4.56 -22.40 -20.45
N GLY A 147 -4.14 -21.94 -21.63
CA GLY A 147 -4.85 -22.19 -22.89
C GLY A 147 -5.05 -23.68 -23.16
N ALA A 148 -4.04 -24.52 -22.89
CA ALA A 148 -4.14 -25.97 -23.02
C ALA A 148 -5.11 -26.59 -21.98
N ALA A 149 -5.17 -26.05 -20.77
CA ALA A 149 -6.13 -26.47 -19.75
C ALA A 149 -7.58 -26.09 -20.14
N LEU A 150 -7.77 -24.86 -20.63
CA LEU A 150 -9.05 -24.36 -21.13
C LEU A 150 -9.54 -25.14 -22.34
N HIS A 151 -8.65 -25.42 -23.31
CA HIS A 151 -9.00 -26.23 -24.47
C HIS A 151 -9.41 -27.65 -24.07
N ARG A 152 -8.73 -28.25 -23.09
CA ARG A 152 -9.16 -29.54 -22.53
C ARG A 152 -10.54 -29.46 -21.88
N ALA A 153 -10.83 -28.38 -21.15
CA ALA A 153 -12.10 -28.20 -20.47
C ALA A 153 -13.28 -27.96 -21.43
N PHE A 154 -13.05 -27.23 -22.53
CA PHE A 154 -14.13 -26.75 -23.41
C PHE A 154 -14.12 -27.32 -24.83
N GLY A 155 -13.01 -27.90 -25.30
CA GLY A 155 -12.86 -28.52 -26.62
C GLY A 155 -12.98 -27.58 -27.81
N SER A 156 -12.93 -26.25 -27.61
CA SER A 156 -13.27 -25.26 -28.63
C SER A 156 -12.29 -24.08 -28.63
N LEU A 157 -11.81 -23.67 -29.80
CA LEU A 157 -10.91 -22.51 -29.96
C LEU A 157 -11.57 -21.21 -29.44
N PRO A 158 -12.78 -20.80 -29.88
CA PRO A 158 -13.43 -19.61 -29.35
C PRO A 158 -13.54 -19.58 -27.82
N ARG A 159 -13.91 -20.71 -27.19
CA ARG A 159 -14.01 -20.79 -25.72
C ARG A 159 -12.66 -20.75 -25.03
N THR A 160 -11.63 -21.32 -25.67
CA THR A 160 -10.25 -21.24 -25.18
C THR A 160 -9.76 -19.80 -25.20
N LEU A 161 -9.91 -19.11 -26.33
CA LEU A 161 -9.52 -17.70 -26.47
C LEU A 161 -10.31 -16.81 -25.52
N ALA A 162 -11.62 -17.04 -25.36
CA ALA A 162 -12.43 -16.28 -24.41
C ALA A 162 -12.02 -16.53 -22.95
N GLY A 163 -11.66 -17.76 -22.58
CA GLY A 163 -11.13 -18.06 -21.25
C GLY A 163 -9.77 -17.39 -20.98
N VAL A 164 -8.87 -17.38 -21.97
CA VAL A 164 -7.60 -16.64 -21.89
C VAL A 164 -7.86 -15.13 -21.82
N GLY A 165 -8.78 -14.61 -22.63
CA GLY A 165 -9.19 -13.20 -22.58
C GLY A 165 -9.73 -12.81 -21.20
N LEU A 166 -10.59 -13.63 -20.60
CA LEU A 166 -11.08 -13.41 -19.24
C LEU A 166 -9.96 -13.42 -18.20
N PHE A 167 -8.94 -14.28 -18.34
CA PHE A 167 -7.76 -14.27 -17.48
C PHE A 167 -7.01 -12.93 -17.56
N PHE A 168 -6.74 -12.43 -18.77
CA PHE A 168 -6.12 -11.12 -18.96
C PHE A 168 -6.97 -9.99 -18.36
N LEU A 169 -8.29 -10.05 -18.56
CA LEU A 169 -9.26 -9.09 -18.04
C LEU A 169 -9.47 -9.17 -16.52
N CYS A 170 -8.99 -10.22 -15.86
CA CYS A 170 -9.02 -10.37 -14.39
C CYS A 170 -7.66 -10.09 -13.74
N GLY A 171 -6.81 -9.28 -14.38
CA GLY A 171 -5.51 -8.85 -13.86
C GLY A 171 -4.31 -9.33 -14.67
N GLY A 172 -4.45 -10.34 -15.55
CA GLY A 172 -3.34 -10.82 -16.37
C GLY A 172 -2.74 -9.74 -17.28
N ALA A 173 -3.56 -8.77 -17.72
CA ALA A 173 -3.11 -7.62 -18.50
C ALA A 173 -2.13 -6.71 -17.75
N LEU A 174 -2.16 -6.73 -16.42
CA LEU A 174 -1.36 -5.87 -15.53
C LEU A 174 0.02 -6.48 -15.22
N TYR A 175 0.15 -7.81 -15.36
CA TYR A 175 1.31 -8.56 -14.85
C TYR A 175 2.04 -9.42 -15.90
N TRP A 176 1.51 -9.61 -17.10
CA TRP A 176 2.12 -10.53 -18.07
C TRP A 176 3.53 -10.10 -18.52
N ASN A 177 3.79 -8.80 -18.62
CA ASN A 177 5.08 -8.23 -19.03
C ASN A 177 5.98 -7.85 -17.85
N TRP A 178 5.53 -8.06 -16.62
CA TRP A 178 6.30 -7.80 -15.41
C TRP A 178 7.26 -8.96 -15.15
N SER A 179 8.51 -8.63 -14.84
CA SER A 179 9.55 -9.57 -14.36
C SER A 179 9.28 -10.04 -12.94
N SER A 180 8.14 -10.69 -12.76
CA SER A 180 7.61 -11.10 -11.47
C SER A 180 6.69 -12.31 -11.63
N PRO A 181 6.50 -13.11 -10.57
CA PRO A 181 5.90 -14.44 -10.68
C PRO A 181 4.38 -14.48 -10.71
N GLU A 182 3.70 -13.36 -10.52
CA GLU A 182 2.26 -13.30 -10.30
C GLU A 182 1.49 -13.88 -11.50
N CYS A 183 1.94 -13.60 -12.73
CA CYS A 183 1.33 -14.16 -13.93
C CYS A 183 1.49 -15.68 -14.00
N VAL A 184 2.69 -16.20 -13.69
CA VAL A 184 2.96 -17.65 -13.62
C VAL A 184 2.09 -18.30 -12.56
N THR A 185 2.08 -17.76 -11.33
CA THR A 185 1.27 -18.29 -10.23
C THR A 185 -0.23 -18.28 -10.57
N ALA A 186 -0.76 -17.17 -11.10
CA ALA A 186 -2.17 -17.08 -11.46
C ALA A 186 -2.55 -18.08 -12.57
N ALA A 187 -1.77 -18.12 -13.65
CA ALA A 187 -2.02 -19.01 -14.77
C ALA A 187 -1.87 -20.49 -14.37
N ALA A 188 -0.81 -20.83 -13.62
CA ALA A 188 -0.57 -22.18 -13.09
C ALA A 188 -1.69 -22.63 -12.14
N LEU A 189 -2.16 -21.76 -11.23
CA LEU A 189 -3.23 -22.07 -10.29
C LEU A 189 -4.56 -22.34 -11.02
N LEU A 190 -4.94 -21.46 -11.95
CA LEU A 190 -6.17 -21.64 -12.74
C LEU A 190 -6.10 -22.87 -13.66
N ALA A 191 -4.98 -23.05 -14.36
CA ALA A 191 -4.72 -24.23 -15.18
C ALA A 191 -4.71 -25.50 -14.34
N GLY A 192 -4.16 -25.42 -13.13
CA GLY A 192 -4.12 -26.47 -12.13
C GLY A 192 -5.52 -26.95 -11.77
N LEU A 193 -6.40 -26.02 -11.40
CA LEU A 193 -7.80 -26.30 -11.06
C LEU A 193 -8.54 -26.93 -12.24
N LEU A 194 -8.36 -26.39 -13.45
CA LEU A 194 -8.97 -26.91 -14.67
C LEU A 194 -8.50 -28.33 -15.00
N TYR A 195 -7.19 -28.59 -15.02
CA TYR A 195 -6.66 -29.93 -15.29
C TYR A 195 -7.08 -30.94 -14.24
N PHE A 196 -7.03 -30.56 -12.96
CA PHE A 196 -7.36 -31.44 -11.85
C PHE A 196 -8.82 -31.89 -11.91
N THR A 197 -9.73 -30.95 -12.11
CA THR A 197 -11.18 -31.20 -12.15
C THR A 197 -11.68 -31.78 -13.49
N HIS A 198 -10.82 -31.81 -14.52
CA HIS A 198 -11.12 -32.41 -15.84
C HIS A 198 -10.25 -33.65 -16.14
N GLY A 199 -9.97 -34.45 -15.10
CA GLY A 199 -9.44 -35.81 -15.24
C GLY A 199 -7.93 -35.90 -15.55
N ALA A 200 -7.18 -34.82 -15.36
CA ALA A 200 -5.72 -34.79 -15.42
C ALA A 200 -5.10 -34.33 -14.08
N PRO A 201 -5.39 -35.03 -12.96
CA PRO A 201 -4.99 -34.58 -11.62
C PRO A 201 -3.48 -34.42 -11.46
N VAL A 202 -2.65 -35.28 -12.07
CA VAL A 202 -1.18 -35.16 -12.01
C VAL A 202 -0.71 -33.83 -12.59
N ARG A 203 -1.19 -33.46 -13.79
CA ARG A 203 -0.82 -32.16 -14.41
C ARG A 203 -1.31 -31.00 -13.55
N GLY A 204 -2.54 -31.11 -13.03
CA GLY A 204 -3.13 -30.08 -12.18
C GLY A 204 -2.34 -29.84 -10.89
N ALA A 205 -1.98 -30.92 -10.21
CA ALA A 205 -1.23 -30.88 -8.95
C ALA A 205 0.22 -30.42 -9.13
N LEU A 206 0.90 -30.82 -10.22
CA LEU A 206 2.25 -30.34 -10.51
C LEU A 206 2.26 -28.83 -10.80
N LEU A 207 1.28 -28.31 -11.54
CA LEU A 207 1.15 -26.87 -11.77
C LEU A 207 0.89 -26.09 -10.47
N ALA A 208 0.04 -26.62 -9.59
CA ALA A 208 -0.15 -26.03 -8.27
C ALA A 208 1.13 -26.07 -7.42
N GLY A 209 1.90 -27.16 -7.51
CA GLY A 209 3.21 -27.26 -6.89
C GLY A 209 4.18 -26.19 -7.39
N ILE A 210 4.21 -25.96 -8.70
CA ILE A 210 5.02 -24.89 -9.31
C ILE A 210 4.55 -23.50 -8.85
N ALA A 211 3.23 -23.26 -8.79
CA ALA A 211 2.69 -22.00 -8.26
C ALA A 211 3.14 -21.75 -6.81
N ALA A 212 3.21 -22.81 -6.01
CA ALA A 212 3.61 -22.77 -4.60
C ALA A 212 5.11 -22.57 -4.39
N LEU A 213 5.96 -22.84 -5.39
CA LEU A 213 7.39 -22.57 -5.31
C LEU A 213 7.70 -21.09 -5.06
N GLN A 214 6.81 -20.20 -5.51
CA GLN A 214 6.99 -18.76 -5.36
C GLN A 214 5.96 -18.11 -4.45
N ASN A 215 4.72 -18.59 -4.48
CA ASN A 215 3.64 -18.10 -3.64
C ASN A 215 3.15 -19.25 -2.74
N PRO A 216 3.78 -19.46 -1.57
CA PRO A 216 3.57 -20.67 -0.75
C PRO A 216 2.12 -20.91 -0.33
N THR A 217 1.32 -19.85 -0.20
CA THR A 217 -0.10 -19.96 0.18
C THR A 217 -0.92 -20.76 -0.83
N THR A 218 -0.48 -20.84 -2.09
CA THR A 218 -1.13 -21.68 -3.10
C THR A 218 -1.09 -23.17 -2.78
N VAL A 219 -0.31 -23.60 -1.77
CA VAL A 219 -0.38 -24.95 -1.19
C VAL A 219 -1.79 -25.35 -0.75
N PHE A 220 -2.65 -24.38 -0.39
CA PHE A 220 -4.05 -24.65 -0.06
C PHE A 220 -4.82 -25.30 -1.23
N PHE A 221 -4.33 -25.19 -2.46
CA PHE A 221 -4.83 -25.94 -3.61
C PHE A 221 -5.00 -27.44 -3.30
N PHE A 222 -4.07 -28.05 -2.57
CA PHE A 222 -4.08 -29.49 -2.31
C PHE A 222 -5.23 -29.94 -1.39
N ALA A 223 -5.81 -29.02 -0.62
CA ALA A 223 -7.04 -29.25 0.12
C ALA A 223 -8.29 -28.89 -0.69
N PHE A 224 -8.26 -27.77 -1.41
CA PHE A 224 -9.43 -27.24 -2.11
C PHE A 224 -9.73 -27.92 -3.44
N ALA A 225 -8.73 -28.38 -4.20
CA ALA A 225 -8.98 -29.07 -5.47
C ALA A 225 -9.75 -30.39 -5.29
N PRO A 226 -9.43 -31.26 -4.29
CA PRO A 226 -10.28 -32.39 -3.92
C PRO A 226 -11.68 -31.99 -3.46
N LEU A 227 -11.80 -30.95 -2.63
CA LEU A 227 -13.10 -30.44 -2.17
C LEU A 227 -13.97 -29.99 -3.35
N LEU A 228 -13.38 -29.24 -4.29
CA LEU A 228 -14.06 -28.81 -5.52
C LEU A 228 -14.49 -30.01 -6.38
N LEU A 229 -13.67 -31.05 -6.46
CA LEU A 229 -14.04 -32.29 -7.12
C LEU A 229 -15.27 -32.93 -6.46
N CYS A 230 -15.33 -32.95 -5.13
CA CYS A 230 -16.50 -33.41 -4.37
C CYS A 230 -17.74 -32.57 -4.68
N CYS A 231 -17.62 -31.23 -4.63
CA CYS A 231 -18.72 -30.32 -4.96
C CYS A 231 -19.24 -30.53 -6.39
N MET A 232 -18.37 -30.79 -7.35
CA MET A 232 -18.73 -31.01 -8.74
C MET A 232 -19.42 -32.36 -8.99
N HIS A 233 -19.11 -33.38 -8.19
CA HIS A 233 -19.69 -34.73 -8.30
C HIS A 233 -20.86 -34.98 -7.35
N ALA A 234 -21.14 -34.08 -6.41
CA ALA A 234 -22.31 -34.16 -5.55
C ALA A 234 -23.60 -34.18 -6.40
N ARG A 235 -24.35 -35.29 -6.32
CA ARG A 235 -25.64 -35.47 -6.99
C ARG A 235 -26.78 -35.25 -6.01
N GLN A 236 -27.89 -34.69 -6.48
CA GLN A 236 -29.10 -34.62 -5.66
C GLN A 236 -29.58 -36.03 -5.32
N GLY A 237 -29.79 -36.30 -4.03
CA GLY A 237 -30.18 -37.61 -3.51
C GLY A 237 -29.08 -38.68 -3.51
N GLY A 238 -27.84 -38.33 -3.91
CA GLY A 238 -26.70 -39.23 -3.82
C GLY A 238 -26.09 -39.28 -2.42
N SER A 239 -25.36 -40.36 -2.10
CA SER A 239 -24.64 -40.46 -0.84
C SER A 239 -23.43 -39.53 -0.82
N TRP A 240 -23.03 -39.04 0.35
CA TRP A 240 -21.78 -38.28 0.51
C TRP A 240 -20.56 -39.10 0.05
N ARG A 241 -20.64 -40.43 0.14
CA ARG A 241 -19.59 -41.35 -0.34
C ARG A 241 -19.37 -41.23 -1.85
N ASP A 242 -20.44 -41.05 -2.62
CA ASP A 242 -20.37 -40.91 -4.08
C ASP A 242 -19.69 -39.59 -4.48
N ALA A 243 -19.89 -38.54 -3.68
CA ALA A 243 -19.23 -37.25 -3.89
C ALA A 243 -17.73 -37.31 -3.55
N VAL A 244 -17.34 -38.07 -2.53
CA VAL A 244 -15.95 -38.16 -2.04
C VAL A 244 -15.12 -39.19 -2.81
N ALA A 245 -15.73 -40.25 -3.36
CA ALA A 245 -15.02 -41.32 -4.05
C ALA A 245 -14.06 -40.83 -5.17
N PRO A 246 -14.40 -39.83 -6.01
CA PRO A 246 -13.48 -39.28 -7.01
C PRO A 246 -12.21 -38.67 -6.40
N ALA A 247 -12.31 -38.03 -5.24
CA ALA A 247 -11.18 -37.40 -4.55
C ALA A 247 -10.23 -38.41 -3.91
N LEU A 248 -10.73 -39.60 -3.56
CA LEU A 248 -9.96 -40.68 -2.94
C LEU A 248 -9.35 -41.67 -3.94
N GLN A 249 -9.53 -41.44 -5.25
CA GLN A 249 -8.91 -42.29 -6.25
C GLN A 249 -7.38 -42.28 -6.10
N ARG A 250 -6.74 -43.45 -6.18
CA ARG A 250 -5.27 -43.59 -6.07
C ARG A 250 -4.52 -42.59 -6.95
N ARG A 251 -4.99 -42.37 -8.18
CA ARG A 251 -4.40 -41.40 -9.12
C ARG A 251 -4.46 -39.95 -8.60
N VAL A 252 -5.53 -39.57 -7.91
CA VAL A 252 -5.70 -38.24 -7.32
C VAL A 252 -4.80 -38.08 -6.10
N VAL A 253 -4.77 -39.07 -5.20
CA VAL A 253 -3.89 -39.06 -4.02
C VAL A 253 -2.42 -38.98 -4.41
N LEU A 254 -1.98 -39.80 -5.37
CA LEU A 254 -0.60 -39.75 -5.88
C LEU A 254 -0.28 -38.42 -6.58
N ALA A 255 -1.24 -37.83 -7.29
CA ALA A 255 -1.08 -36.51 -7.89
C ALA A 255 -0.88 -35.43 -6.83
N ILE A 256 -1.69 -35.43 -5.77
CA ILE A 256 -1.55 -34.51 -4.64
C ILE A 256 -0.17 -34.67 -4.00
N GLY A 257 0.25 -35.90 -3.73
CA GLY A 257 1.59 -36.18 -3.19
C GLY A 257 2.71 -35.63 -4.07
N ALA A 258 2.63 -35.82 -5.39
CA ALA A 258 3.62 -35.28 -6.33
C ALA A 258 3.62 -33.74 -6.37
N GLY A 259 2.44 -33.11 -6.32
CA GLY A 259 2.34 -31.65 -6.27
C GLY A 259 2.89 -31.06 -4.97
N ILE A 260 2.59 -31.69 -3.82
CA ILE A 260 3.14 -31.31 -2.51
C ILE A 260 4.66 -31.46 -2.50
N ALA A 261 5.20 -32.53 -3.10
CA ALA A 261 6.65 -32.72 -3.20
C ALA A 261 7.32 -31.57 -3.96
N VAL A 262 6.71 -31.09 -5.05
CA VAL A 262 7.19 -29.89 -5.77
C VAL A 262 7.05 -28.64 -4.88
N ALA A 263 5.88 -28.40 -4.27
CA ALA A 263 5.65 -27.25 -3.39
C ALA A 263 6.65 -27.19 -2.22
N ALA A 264 7.04 -28.35 -1.70
CA ALA A 264 7.96 -28.47 -0.56
C ALA A 264 9.41 -28.07 -0.90
N LEU A 265 9.79 -27.97 -2.17
CA LEU A 265 11.17 -27.59 -2.54
C LEU A 265 11.55 -26.20 -2.01
N ALA A 266 10.62 -25.25 -2.02
CA ALA A 266 10.85 -23.89 -1.53
C ALA A 266 11.13 -23.84 0.00
N PRO A 267 10.28 -24.43 0.87
CA PRO A 267 10.57 -24.48 2.31
C PRO A 267 11.74 -25.39 2.67
N LEU A 268 11.97 -26.48 1.93
CA LEU A 268 13.14 -27.34 2.14
C LEU A 268 14.45 -26.61 1.82
N PHE A 269 14.49 -25.85 0.72
CA PHE A 269 15.61 -24.98 0.41
C PHE A 269 15.83 -23.93 1.50
N ASN A 270 14.76 -23.30 2.00
CA ASN A 270 14.88 -22.31 3.07
C ASN A 270 15.40 -22.92 4.39
N LEU A 271 14.98 -24.14 4.74
CA LEU A 271 15.52 -24.86 5.89
C LEU A 271 17.01 -25.17 5.70
N TRP A 272 17.40 -25.55 4.49
CA TRP A 272 18.79 -25.81 4.14
C TRP A 272 19.65 -24.53 4.13
N ALA A 273 19.20 -23.45 3.51
CA ALA A 273 19.96 -22.21 3.37
C ALA A 273 19.95 -21.38 4.66
N PHE A 274 18.80 -21.23 5.32
CA PHE A 274 18.59 -20.25 6.40
C PHE A 274 18.20 -20.86 7.76
N GLY A 275 17.97 -22.17 7.83
CA GLY A 275 17.53 -22.85 9.05
C GLY A 275 16.07 -22.58 9.46
N VAL A 276 15.28 -21.95 8.59
CA VAL A 276 13.85 -21.65 8.82
C VAL A 276 13.04 -22.01 7.58
N PRO A 277 11.75 -22.37 7.67
CA PRO A 277 10.97 -22.82 6.52
C PRO A 277 10.62 -21.70 5.53
N ASN A 278 10.67 -20.44 5.94
CA ASN A 278 10.39 -19.30 5.09
C ASN A 278 11.09 -18.06 5.64
N ILE A 279 12.14 -17.60 4.96
CA ILE A 279 12.91 -16.42 5.38
C ILE A 279 12.14 -15.12 5.23
N ILE A 280 11.25 -15.03 4.23
CA ILE A 280 10.37 -13.88 4.03
C ILE A 280 9.42 -13.75 5.22
N ALA A 281 8.77 -14.85 5.62
CA ALA A 281 7.89 -14.84 6.78
C ALA A 281 8.64 -14.42 8.05
N LYS A 282 9.89 -14.86 8.23
CA LYS A 282 10.70 -14.49 9.40
C LYS A 282 11.04 -12.99 9.46
N ARG A 283 11.31 -12.35 8.31
CA ARG A 283 11.86 -10.98 8.25
C ARG A 283 10.86 -9.90 7.86
N PHE A 284 9.88 -10.24 7.04
CA PHE A 284 8.98 -9.28 6.38
C PHE A 284 7.51 -9.53 6.68
N THR A 285 7.22 -10.34 7.69
CA THR A 285 5.84 -10.52 8.17
C THR A 285 5.75 -10.35 9.67
N THR A 286 4.61 -9.81 10.10
CA THR A 286 4.24 -9.55 11.49
C THR A 286 2.82 -10.09 11.68
N PRO A 287 2.62 -11.21 12.40
CA PRO A 287 1.30 -11.83 12.57
C PRO A 287 0.23 -10.89 13.14
N GLU A 288 0.64 -9.91 13.95
CA GLU A 288 -0.24 -8.92 14.58
C GLU A 288 -0.94 -8.02 13.55
N LEU A 289 -0.42 -7.94 12.31
CA LEU A 289 -1.03 -7.20 11.21
C LEU A 289 -2.27 -7.89 10.63
N ILE A 290 -2.48 -9.18 10.93
CA ILE A 290 -3.66 -9.92 10.49
C ILE A 290 -4.89 -9.36 11.22
N GLY A 291 -5.73 -8.63 10.50
CA GLY A 291 -6.93 -8.02 11.06
C GLY A 291 -7.97 -7.65 10.02
N LEU A 292 -9.15 -7.24 10.50
CA LEU A 292 -10.27 -6.86 9.64
C LEU A 292 -9.95 -5.66 8.74
N THR A 293 -9.11 -4.72 9.20
CA THR A 293 -8.67 -3.57 8.39
C THR A 293 -7.93 -4.02 7.14
N ARG A 294 -6.94 -4.92 7.29
CA ARG A 294 -6.19 -5.45 6.15
C ARG A 294 -7.00 -6.42 5.31
N LEU A 295 -7.89 -7.21 5.92
CA LEU A 295 -8.86 -8.02 5.16
C LEU A 295 -9.76 -7.15 4.28
N HIS A 296 -10.30 -6.08 4.85
CA HIS A 296 -11.10 -5.10 4.10
C HIS A 296 -10.27 -4.44 3.01
N SER A 297 -9.05 -3.99 3.31
CA SER A 297 -8.16 -3.38 2.31
C SER A 297 -7.85 -4.34 1.17
N PHE A 298 -7.54 -5.60 1.47
CA PHE A 298 -7.28 -6.64 0.47
C PHE A 298 -8.43 -6.80 -0.53
N PHE A 299 -9.68 -6.79 -0.07
CA PHE A 299 -10.84 -7.00 -0.93
C PHE A 299 -11.41 -5.72 -1.54
N PHE A 300 -11.48 -4.63 -0.77
CA PHE A 300 -12.34 -3.48 -1.04
C PHE A 300 -11.60 -2.14 -1.12
N ASP A 301 -10.27 -2.11 -0.95
CA ASP A 301 -9.52 -0.86 -1.15
C ASP A 301 -9.63 -0.39 -2.60
N LEU A 302 -10.06 0.85 -2.80
CA LEU A 302 -10.25 1.43 -4.13
C LEU A 302 -8.93 1.81 -4.82
N ASN A 303 -7.81 1.68 -4.13
CA ASN A 303 -6.49 1.97 -4.63
C ASN A 303 -5.73 0.75 -5.15
N GLN A 304 -6.03 -0.43 -4.59
CA GLN A 304 -5.34 -1.69 -4.94
C GLN A 304 -6.08 -2.98 -4.57
N GLY A 305 -7.26 -2.92 -3.97
CA GLY A 305 -8.00 -4.09 -3.53
C GLY A 305 -8.50 -4.94 -4.70
N MET A 306 -8.87 -6.19 -4.41
CA MET A 306 -9.39 -7.14 -5.40
C MET A 306 -10.62 -6.62 -6.15
N ILE A 307 -11.40 -5.71 -5.55
CA ILE A 307 -12.54 -5.00 -6.17
C ILE A 307 -12.15 -4.20 -7.41
N ILE A 308 -10.88 -3.82 -7.58
CA ILE A 308 -10.39 -3.15 -8.78
C ILE A 308 -10.22 -4.14 -9.94
N ALA A 309 -9.83 -5.39 -9.65
CA ALA A 309 -9.53 -6.37 -10.70
C ALA A 309 -10.74 -7.21 -11.14
N VAL A 310 -11.63 -7.56 -10.22
CA VAL A 310 -12.69 -8.56 -10.47
C VAL A 310 -14.12 -8.18 -10.05
N PRO A 311 -14.55 -6.91 -10.08
CA PRO A 311 -15.90 -6.56 -9.61
C PRO A 311 -16.99 -7.16 -10.51
N ALA A 312 -16.80 -7.14 -11.83
CA ALA A 312 -17.77 -7.70 -12.77
C ALA A 312 -17.82 -9.24 -12.74
N LEU A 313 -16.68 -9.89 -12.46
CA LEU A 313 -16.62 -11.35 -12.24
C LEU A 313 -17.46 -11.74 -11.01
N VAL A 314 -17.32 -11.03 -9.90
CA VAL A 314 -18.11 -11.26 -8.67
C VAL A 314 -19.60 -11.05 -8.96
N ALA A 315 -19.97 -9.97 -9.66
CA ALA A 315 -21.35 -9.72 -10.06
C ALA A 315 -21.92 -10.84 -10.95
N ALA A 316 -21.13 -11.34 -11.91
CA ALA A 316 -21.54 -12.45 -12.79
C ALA A 316 -21.76 -13.76 -12.02
N LEU A 317 -20.92 -14.05 -11.01
CA LEU A 317 -21.08 -15.20 -10.12
C LEU A 317 -22.35 -15.09 -9.29
N ALA A 318 -22.65 -13.92 -8.74
CA ALA A 318 -23.87 -13.66 -7.98
C ALA A 318 -25.12 -13.82 -8.86
N ALA A 319 -25.14 -13.20 -10.05
CA ALA A 319 -26.25 -13.33 -11.00
C ALA A 319 -26.44 -14.78 -11.48
N GLY A 320 -25.35 -15.52 -11.63
CA GLY A 320 -25.36 -16.93 -12.03
C GLY A 320 -26.06 -17.87 -11.04
N LEU A 321 -26.16 -17.51 -9.76
CA LEU A 321 -26.91 -18.27 -8.76
C LEU A 321 -28.43 -18.11 -8.93
N TRP A 322 -28.91 -16.94 -9.34
CA TRP A 322 -30.34 -16.65 -9.40
C TRP A 322 -31.05 -17.31 -10.59
N ARG A 323 -30.34 -17.50 -11.72
CA ARG A 323 -30.94 -17.93 -12.99
C ARG A 323 -31.03 -19.45 -13.20
N ARG A 324 -30.60 -20.26 -12.23
CA ARG A 324 -30.46 -21.72 -12.41
C ARG A 324 -31.53 -22.51 -11.67
N GLU A 325 -31.91 -23.65 -12.22
CA GLU A 325 -32.72 -24.66 -11.52
C GLU A 325 -32.11 -25.03 -10.16
N ARG A 326 -32.95 -25.39 -9.18
CA ARG A 326 -32.54 -25.61 -7.78
C ARG A 326 -31.34 -26.56 -7.65
N ALA A 327 -31.31 -27.63 -8.44
CA ALA A 327 -30.24 -28.62 -8.44
C ALA A 327 -28.90 -28.05 -8.91
N VAL A 328 -28.93 -27.40 -10.07
CA VAL A 328 -27.75 -26.79 -10.67
C VAL A 328 -27.27 -25.64 -9.79
N ARG A 329 -28.19 -24.86 -9.21
CA ARG A 329 -27.91 -23.77 -8.28
C ARG A 329 -27.18 -24.25 -7.02
N ALA A 330 -27.66 -25.31 -6.37
CA ALA A 330 -27.02 -25.84 -5.16
C ALA A 330 -25.56 -26.29 -5.43
N ARG A 331 -25.33 -26.97 -6.55
CA ARG A 331 -23.97 -27.37 -6.97
C ARG A 331 -23.07 -26.17 -7.22
N HIS A 332 -23.57 -25.15 -7.92
CA HIS A 332 -22.81 -23.92 -8.18
C HIS A 332 -22.52 -23.13 -6.91
N ALA A 333 -23.48 -23.05 -5.99
CA ALA A 333 -23.29 -22.44 -4.69
C ALA A 333 -22.21 -23.16 -3.89
N GLY A 334 -22.17 -24.50 -3.91
CA GLY A 334 -21.10 -25.28 -3.27
C GLY A 334 -19.71 -25.01 -3.87
N VAL A 335 -19.60 -24.99 -5.20
CA VAL A 335 -18.34 -24.65 -5.88
C VAL A 335 -17.91 -23.22 -5.57
N LEU A 336 -18.83 -22.25 -5.63
CA LEU A 336 -18.54 -20.85 -5.32
C LEU A 336 -18.13 -20.67 -3.86
N ALA A 337 -18.82 -21.31 -2.91
CA ALA A 337 -18.48 -21.25 -1.49
C ALA A 337 -17.08 -21.84 -1.24
N ALA A 338 -16.77 -22.99 -1.85
CA ALA A 338 -15.43 -23.57 -1.77
C ALA A 338 -14.36 -22.67 -2.39
N CYS A 339 -14.65 -22.01 -3.52
CA CYS A 339 -13.71 -21.08 -4.14
C CYS A 339 -13.54 -19.79 -3.31
N ALA A 340 -14.61 -19.25 -2.73
CA ALA A 340 -14.54 -18.09 -1.85
C ALA A 340 -13.75 -18.39 -0.58
N LEU A 341 -13.97 -19.56 0.03
CA LEU A 341 -13.17 -20.02 1.16
C LEU A 341 -11.70 -20.24 0.75
N PHE A 342 -11.45 -20.76 -0.45
CA PHE A 342 -10.10 -20.89 -0.98
C PHE A 342 -9.42 -19.52 -1.11
N VAL A 343 -10.11 -18.52 -1.69
CA VAL A 343 -9.60 -17.14 -1.77
C VAL A 343 -9.26 -16.59 -0.38
N LEU A 344 -10.10 -16.83 0.62
CA LEU A 344 -9.81 -16.41 2.01
C LEU A 344 -8.56 -17.10 2.56
N CYS A 345 -8.41 -18.42 2.39
CA CYS A 345 -7.22 -19.15 2.83
C CYS A 345 -5.94 -18.66 2.11
N LEU A 346 -6.05 -18.24 0.85
CA LEU A 346 -4.95 -17.64 0.11
C LEU A 346 -4.58 -16.24 0.63
N ALA A 347 -5.59 -15.43 0.99
CA ALA A 347 -5.42 -14.03 1.40
C ALA A 347 -4.91 -13.89 2.84
N VAL A 348 -5.38 -14.72 3.78
CA VAL A 348 -5.08 -14.56 5.22
C VAL A 348 -3.57 -14.48 5.53
N PRO A 349 -2.71 -15.35 4.99
CA PRO A 349 -1.27 -15.23 5.25
C PRO A 349 -0.66 -13.95 4.68
N ALA A 350 -1.17 -13.45 3.56
CA ALA A 350 -0.68 -12.20 2.96
C ALA A 350 -0.94 -10.99 3.86
N LEU A 351 -2.00 -11.00 4.67
CA LEU A 351 -2.34 -9.89 5.58
C LEU A 351 -1.23 -9.56 6.60
N SER A 352 -0.31 -10.50 6.83
CA SER A 352 0.83 -10.33 7.74
C SER A 352 2.01 -9.55 7.17
N ILE A 353 2.02 -9.20 5.88
CA ILE A 353 3.20 -8.63 5.20
C ILE A 353 3.47 -7.19 5.66
N ASN A 354 4.73 -6.86 5.99
CA ASN A 354 5.07 -5.55 6.52
C ASN A 354 4.84 -4.40 5.52
N ASN A 355 5.20 -4.59 4.23
CA ASN A 355 4.92 -3.63 3.15
C ASN A 355 3.56 -3.93 2.51
N TRP A 356 2.54 -3.17 2.88
CA TRP A 356 1.16 -3.32 2.42
C TRP A 356 0.85 -2.53 1.15
N ASN A 357 1.51 -1.41 0.88
CA ASN A 357 1.41 -0.70 -0.41
C ASN A 357 2.49 -1.16 -1.40
N SER A 358 2.74 -2.49 -1.40
CA SER A 358 3.76 -3.14 -2.21
C SER A 358 3.62 -2.74 -3.68
N GLY A 359 4.73 -2.36 -4.33
CA GLY A 359 4.74 -1.92 -5.72
C GLY A 359 3.85 -2.79 -6.61
N ALA A 360 2.79 -2.22 -7.19
CA ALA A 360 1.72 -2.93 -7.89
C ALA A 360 1.31 -2.18 -9.17
N THR A 361 0.55 -2.84 -10.04
CA THR A 361 -0.09 -2.17 -11.19
C THR A 361 -1.59 -2.26 -11.00
N GLY A 362 -2.17 -1.22 -10.41
CA GLY A 362 -3.61 -1.04 -10.17
C GLY A 362 -4.28 -1.98 -9.17
N VAL A 363 -3.93 -3.26 -9.15
CA VAL A 363 -4.38 -4.24 -8.12
C VAL A 363 -3.16 -4.81 -7.42
N MET A 364 -3.26 -5.02 -6.11
CA MET A 364 -2.25 -5.71 -5.31
C MET A 364 -1.90 -7.07 -5.94
N ARG A 365 -0.60 -7.37 -6.00
CA ARG A 365 -0.04 -8.60 -6.59
C ARG A 365 -0.75 -9.86 -6.11
N TYR A 366 -0.98 -9.94 -4.81
CA TYR A 366 -1.67 -11.06 -4.15
C TYR A 366 -3.13 -11.16 -4.54
N GLY A 367 -3.82 -10.01 -4.67
CA GLY A 367 -5.22 -9.96 -5.10
C GLY A 367 -5.45 -10.58 -6.47
N PHE A 368 -4.50 -10.41 -7.40
CA PHE A 368 -4.60 -10.97 -8.74
C PHE A 368 -4.65 -12.51 -8.74
N TRP A 369 -3.63 -13.19 -8.20
CA TRP A 369 -3.64 -14.66 -8.23
C TRP A 369 -4.64 -15.26 -7.22
N CYS A 370 -4.97 -14.57 -6.12
CA CYS A 370 -6.05 -14.96 -5.22
C CYS A 370 -7.43 -14.97 -5.87
N ALA A 371 -7.66 -14.20 -6.95
CA ALA A 371 -8.95 -14.18 -7.65
C ALA A 371 -9.17 -15.39 -8.58
N MET A 372 -8.13 -16.17 -8.89
CA MET A 372 -8.21 -17.29 -9.85
C MET A 372 -9.22 -18.39 -9.47
N PRO A 373 -9.42 -18.77 -8.20
CA PRO A 373 -10.51 -19.67 -7.81
C PRO A 373 -11.91 -19.13 -8.17
N LEU A 374 -12.14 -17.81 -8.11
CA LEU A 374 -13.43 -17.22 -8.54
C LEU A 374 -13.61 -17.30 -10.06
N LEU A 375 -12.54 -17.06 -10.82
CA LEU A 375 -12.56 -17.24 -12.27
C LEU A 375 -12.80 -18.72 -12.64
N PHE A 376 -12.19 -19.65 -11.89
CA PHE A 376 -12.49 -21.06 -12.02
C PHE A 376 -13.97 -21.36 -11.75
N ALA A 377 -14.58 -20.82 -10.69
CA ALA A 377 -16.00 -21.02 -10.40
C ALA A 377 -16.91 -20.54 -11.55
N LEU A 378 -16.59 -19.41 -12.16
CA LEU A 378 -17.31 -18.91 -13.34
C LEU A 378 -17.17 -19.89 -14.51
N LEU A 379 -15.94 -20.27 -14.85
CA LEU A 379 -15.65 -21.18 -15.97
C LEU A 379 -16.29 -22.56 -15.77
N ALA A 380 -16.25 -23.11 -14.55
CA ALA A 380 -16.91 -24.35 -14.19
C ALA A 380 -18.44 -24.27 -14.38
N GLY A 381 -19.03 -23.08 -14.21
CA GLY A 381 -20.43 -22.85 -14.44
C GLY A 381 -20.83 -22.55 -15.89
N LEU A 382 -19.88 -22.20 -16.75
CA LEU A 382 -20.09 -21.97 -18.18
C LEU A 382 -19.96 -23.26 -19.02
N ARG A 383 -20.30 -24.43 -18.47
CA ARG A 383 -20.28 -25.71 -19.20
C ARG A 383 -21.44 -25.81 -20.22
N ASP A 384 -22.56 -25.17 -19.94
CA ASP A 384 -23.75 -25.03 -20.79
C ASP A 384 -23.54 -23.92 -21.85
N PRO A 385 -24.41 -23.72 -22.87
CA PRO A 385 -24.15 -22.74 -23.92
C PRO A 385 -23.81 -21.36 -23.34
N TRP A 386 -22.67 -20.84 -23.78
CA TRP A 386 -22.12 -19.57 -23.33
C TRP A 386 -23.09 -18.44 -23.69
N PRO A 387 -23.68 -17.73 -22.71
CA PRO A 387 -24.59 -16.63 -22.99
C PRO A 387 -23.77 -15.45 -23.54
N ARG A 388 -23.60 -15.41 -24.88
CA ARG A 388 -22.66 -14.52 -25.58
C ARG A 388 -22.82 -13.05 -25.16
N ALA A 389 -24.06 -12.57 -25.06
CA ALA A 389 -24.34 -11.21 -24.61
C ALA A 389 -23.87 -10.95 -23.17
N CYS A 390 -24.13 -11.86 -22.24
CA CYS A 390 -23.67 -11.72 -20.85
C CYS A 390 -22.14 -11.77 -20.75
N LEU A 391 -21.48 -12.59 -21.57
CA LEU A 391 -20.02 -12.67 -21.60
C LEU A 391 -19.38 -11.46 -22.26
N ALA A 392 -19.99 -10.90 -23.31
CA ALA A 392 -19.55 -9.65 -23.91
C ALA A 392 -19.68 -8.49 -22.91
N LEU A 393 -20.79 -8.42 -22.16
CA LEU A 393 -20.98 -7.44 -21.10
C LEU A 393 -19.96 -7.61 -19.97
N LEU A 394 -19.73 -8.84 -19.51
CA LEU A 394 -18.70 -9.15 -18.52
C LEU A 394 -17.31 -8.72 -19.01
N ALA A 395 -16.95 -9.06 -20.24
CA ALA A 395 -15.67 -8.71 -20.83
C ALA A 395 -15.51 -7.19 -20.96
N ALA A 396 -16.54 -6.48 -21.41
CA ALA A 396 -16.52 -5.02 -21.50
C ALA A 396 -16.37 -4.36 -20.12
N ALA A 397 -17.12 -4.82 -19.13
CA ALA A 397 -17.02 -4.31 -17.76
C ALA A 397 -15.64 -4.57 -17.15
N GLN A 398 -15.07 -5.77 -17.32
CA GLN A 398 -13.71 -6.06 -16.86
C GLN A 398 -12.65 -5.28 -17.64
N ALA A 399 -12.83 -5.03 -18.93
CA ALA A 399 -11.92 -4.20 -19.71
C ALA A 399 -11.85 -2.77 -19.16
N LEU A 400 -12.99 -2.19 -18.79
CA LEU A 400 -13.04 -0.88 -18.12
C LEU A 400 -12.30 -0.91 -16.77
N CYS A 401 -12.41 -2.01 -16.02
CA CYS A 401 -11.67 -2.20 -14.77
C CYS A 401 -10.16 -2.25 -14.99
N MET A 402 -9.69 -2.96 -16.03
CA MET A 402 -8.26 -3.00 -16.39
C MET A 402 -7.75 -1.65 -16.89
N VAL A 403 -8.53 -0.93 -17.71
CA VAL A 403 -8.18 0.44 -18.14
C VAL A 403 -8.06 1.37 -16.94
N HIS A 404 -8.99 1.27 -15.99
CA HIS A 404 -8.91 2.02 -14.73
C HIS A 404 -7.65 1.66 -13.94
N ALA A 405 -7.37 0.37 -13.75
CA ALA A 405 -6.19 -0.12 -13.03
C ALA A 405 -4.85 0.34 -13.66
N LEU A 406 -4.80 0.49 -15.00
CA LEU A 406 -3.61 0.97 -15.72
C LEU A 406 -3.44 2.50 -15.68
N SER A 407 -4.44 3.25 -15.22
CA SER A 407 -4.46 4.72 -15.33
C SER A 407 -3.71 5.47 -14.23
N TYR A 408 -3.11 4.77 -13.26
CA TYR A 408 -2.42 5.38 -12.13
C TYR A 408 -1.24 4.53 -11.65
N HIS A 409 -0.27 5.19 -11.02
CA HIS A 409 0.87 4.53 -10.39
C HIS A 409 0.51 4.06 -8.96
N TYR A 410 1.18 3.04 -8.41
CA TYR A 410 0.86 2.52 -7.07
C TYR A 410 1.14 3.52 -5.93
N THR A 411 2.00 4.52 -6.15
CA THR A 411 2.22 5.64 -5.22
C THR A 411 1.25 6.80 -5.45
N GLN A 412 0.18 6.60 -6.22
CA GLN A 412 -0.87 7.59 -6.46
C GLN A 412 -2.23 7.05 -6.03
N PHE A 413 -3.07 7.91 -5.46
CA PHE A 413 -4.48 7.56 -5.27
C PHE A 413 -5.17 7.29 -6.62
N SER A 414 -5.97 6.24 -6.67
CA SER A 414 -6.73 5.91 -7.88
C SER A 414 -7.72 7.04 -8.22
N PRO A 415 -8.12 7.19 -9.49
CA PRO A 415 -9.14 8.16 -9.88
C PRO A 415 -10.44 8.04 -9.07
N LEU A 416 -10.84 6.82 -8.68
CA LEU A 416 -12.04 6.59 -7.86
C LEU A 416 -11.85 7.08 -6.42
N THR A 417 -10.69 6.81 -5.81
CA THR A 417 -10.36 7.32 -4.48
C THR A 417 -10.33 8.84 -4.46
N ARG A 418 -9.69 9.48 -5.46
CA ARG A 418 -9.64 10.94 -5.56
C ARG A 418 -11.03 11.57 -5.68
N ALA A 419 -11.91 10.98 -6.50
CA ALA A 419 -13.29 11.43 -6.64
C ALA A 419 -14.07 11.31 -5.32
N LEU A 420 -13.87 10.22 -4.57
CA LEU A 420 -14.52 10.04 -3.26
C LEU A 420 -13.93 10.93 -2.17
N PHE A 421 -12.63 11.25 -2.20
CA PHE A 421 -12.05 12.23 -1.29
C PHE A 421 -12.63 13.62 -1.49
N ALA A 422 -12.96 14.00 -2.73
CA ALA A 422 -13.57 15.28 -3.04
C ALA A 422 -15.03 15.39 -2.55
N VAL A 423 -15.82 14.31 -2.68
CA VAL A 423 -17.28 14.35 -2.43
C VAL A 423 -17.66 13.81 -1.06
N ALA A 424 -17.03 12.73 -0.61
CA ALA A 424 -17.39 11.99 0.59
C ALA A 424 -16.16 11.31 1.23
N PRO A 425 -15.17 12.07 1.74
CA PRO A 425 -13.89 11.53 2.20
C PRO A 425 -14.02 10.49 3.32
N GLY A 426 -15.12 10.53 4.09
CA GLY A 426 -15.41 9.55 5.15
C GLY A 426 -15.73 8.13 4.64
N LEU A 427 -16.12 7.96 3.37
CA LEU A 427 -16.45 6.65 2.80
C LEU A 427 -15.22 5.81 2.44
N VAL A 428 -14.04 6.43 2.32
CA VAL A 428 -12.82 5.75 1.90
C VAL A 428 -11.74 6.04 2.92
N ASN A 429 -11.43 5.07 3.77
CA ASN A 429 -10.33 5.13 4.73
C ASN A 429 -9.37 3.98 4.40
N PRO A 430 -8.37 4.19 3.52
CA PRO A 430 -7.40 3.17 3.17
C PRO A 430 -6.65 2.67 4.40
N GLU A 431 -5.92 1.58 4.25
CA GLU A 431 -4.93 1.18 5.27
C GLU A 431 -3.91 2.34 5.45
N PRO A 432 -3.49 2.69 6.70
CA PRO A 432 -2.63 3.84 6.97
C PRO A 432 -1.41 3.98 6.06
N GLU A 433 -0.70 2.89 5.78
CA GLU A 433 0.49 2.86 4.94
C GLU A 433 0.15 3.28 3.50
N ILE A 434 -0.93 2.74 2.93
CA ILE A 434 -1.43 3.09 1.60
C ILE A 434 -1.73 4.59 1.51
N PHE A 435 -2.36 5.16 2.53
CA PHE A 435 -2.68 6.59 2.52
C PHE A 435 -1.43 7.46 2.65
N ALA A 436 -0.55 7.15 3.60
CA ALA A 436 0.68 7.89 3.85
C ALA A 436 1.55 7.94 2.59
N GLU A 437 1.88 6.78 2.02
CA GLU A 437 2.73 6.68 0.83
C GLU A 437 2.14 7.38 -0.40
N ARG A 438 0.83 7.21 -0.63
CA ARG A 438 0.15 7.83 -1.79
C ARG A 438 -0.11 9.33 -1.62
N ALA A 439 -0.20 9.82 -0.39
CA ALA A 439 -0.26 11.25 -0.11
C ALA A 439 1.10 11.92 -0.37
N GLU A 440 2.20 11.22 -0.15
CA GLU A 440 3.56 11.75 -0.36
C GLU A 440 4.18 11.40 -1.72
N HIS A 441 3.53 10.52 -2.49
CA HIS A 441 4.05 9.94 -3.73
C HIS A 441 5.37 9.19 -3.57
N LYS A 442 5.54 8.51 -2.43
CA LYS A 442 6.77 7.77 -2.06
C LYS A 442 6.40 6.40 -1.50
N ASP A 443 7.23 5.40 -1.77
CA ASP A 443 7.19 4.07 -1.16
C ASP A 443 8.19 4.10 0.01
N ASP A 444 7.69 4.24 1.24
CA ASP A 444 8.50 4.40 2.46
C ASP A 444 7.69 4.01 3.71
N TYR A 445 8.37 3.75 4.82
CA TYR A 445 7.72 3.42 6.08
C TYR A 445 6.97 4.61 6.68
N ILE A 446 5.79 4.32 7.25
CA ILE A 446 4.99 5.33 7.93
C ILE A 446 5.61 5.74 9.28
N ASP A 447 5.70 7.05 9.53
CA ASP A 447 6.27 7.64 10.75
C ASP A 447 5.17 8.18 11.66
N MET A 448 5.10 7.66 12.89
CA MET A 448 4.09 8.03 13.89
C MET A 448 4.17 9.50 14.31
N SER A 449 5.32 10.18 14.14
CA SER A 449 5.51 11.60 14.47
C SER A 449 4.99 12.55 13.40
N ARG A 450 4.60 12.04 12.23
CA ARG A 450 4.18 12.84 11.08
C ARG A 450 2.66 12.89 10.96
N VAL A 451 2.18 13.89 10.23
CA VAL A 451 0.78 14.01 9.81
C VAL A 451 0.77 13.98 8.28
N TYR A 452 -0.03 13.08 7.73
CA TYR A 452 -0.18 12.91 6.29
C TYR A 452 -1.48 13.58 5.84
N THR A 453 -1.44 14.35 4.76
CA THR A 453 -2.59 15.15 4.31
C THR A 453 -2.87 14.95 2.84
N TYR A 454 -4.15 14.95 2.47
CA TYR A 454 -4.62 15.06 1.10
C TYR A 454 -5.41 16.36 0.93
N THR A 455 -5.00 17.15 -0.06
CA THR A 455 -5.55 18.47 -0.36
C THR A 455 -6.35 18.42 -1.66
N HIS A 456 -7.53 19.04 -1.65
CA HIS A 456 -8.36 19.24 -2.83
C HIS A 456 -8.73 20.73 -2.90
N ASP A 457 -8.48 21.36 -4.04
CA ASP A 457 -8.70 22.80 -4.28
C ASP A 457 -8.09 23.70 -3.17
N GLY A 458 -6.88 23.36 -2.73
CA GLY A 458 -6.15 24.11 -1.70
C GLY A 458 -6.61 23.85 -0.25
N VAL A 459 -7.63 23.02 -0.04
CA VAL A 459 -8.15 22.68 1.30
C VAL A 459 -7.79 21.23 1.67
N VAL A 460 -7.32 21.02 2.90
CA VAL A 460 -7.11 19.68 3.45
C VAL A 460 -8.49 19.04 3.67
N VAL A 461 -8.81 18.02 2.86
CA VAL A 461 -10.08 17.28 2.94
C VAL A 461 -9.94 15.92 3.63
N LYS A 462 -8.70 15.47 3.82
CA LYS A 462 -8.39 14.25 4.54
C LYS A 462 -7.01 14.34 5.19
N ALA A 463 -6.90 13.91 6.44
CA ALA A 463 -5.61 13.77 7.12
C ALA A 463 -5.54 12.45 7.88
N LEU A 464 -4.32 11.96 8.08
CA LEU A 464 -4.00 10.75 8.84
C LEU A 464 -2.90 11.08 9.84
N TYR A 465 -3.11 10.69 11.10
CA TYR A 465 -2.13 10.87 12.18
C TYR A 465 -2.20 9.70 13.16
N ASN A 466 -1.11 9.46 13.89
CA ASN A 466 -1.08 8.51 14.99
C ASN A 466 -1.43 9.22 16.30
N THR A 467 -2.19 8.60 17.21
CA THR A 467 -2.58 9.25 18.48
C THR A 467 -1.40 9.56 19.41
N ALA A 468 -0.24 8.92 19.21
CA ALA A 468 0.99 9.28 19.91
C ALA A 468 1.56 10.65 19.47
N ASN A 469 1.14 11.17 18.31
CA ASN A 469 1.54 12.48 17.83
C ASN A 469 0.79 13.59 18.58
N THR A 470 1.50 14.31 19.44
CA THR A 470 0.93 15.44 20.20
C THR A 470 0.91 16.75 19.41
N GLY A 471 1.67 16.85 18.32
CA GLY A 471 1.80 18.05 17.47
C GLY A 471 0.78 18.16 16.35
N VAL A 472 -0.25 17.30 16.33
CA VAL A 472 -1.22 17.20 15.22
C VAL A 472 -2.00 18.49 15.00
N HIS A 473 -2.39 19.17 16.08
CA HIS A 473 -3.10 20.43 16.01
C HIS A 473 -2.22 21.53 15.40
N ASP A 474 -0.97 21.65 15.84
CA ASP A 474 -0.04 22.64 15.33
C ASP A 474 0.32 22.36 13.86
N ALA A 475 0.50 21.08 13.50
CA ALA A 475 0.81 20.68 12.13
C ALA A 475 -0.31 21.01 11.12
N LEU A 476 -1.58 20.93 11.55
CA LEU A 476 -2.73 21.13 10.68
C LEU A 476 -3.35 22.52 10.77
N CYS A 477 -3.23 23.19 11.92
CA CYS A 477 -3.87 24.48 12.19
C CYS A 477 -2.89 25.62 12.52
N GLY A 478 -1.58 25.36 12.49
CA GLY A 478 -0.55 26.30 12.91
C GLY A 478 -0.41 26.37 14.44
N PRO A 479 0.67 27.00 14.95
CA PRO A 479 0.99 27.03 16.38
C PRO A 479 -0.18 27.54 17.25
N GLY A 480 -0.59 26.73 18.23
CA GLY A 480 -1.69 27.03 19.14
C GLY A 480 -3.10 26.90 18.52
N GLY A 481 -3.19 26.63 17.22
CA GLY A 481 -4.45 26.41 16.53
C GLY A 481 -5.14 25.15 17.02
N ARG A 482 -6.48 25.15 17.02
CA ARG A 482 -7.28 23.97 17.38
C ARG A 482 -8.31 23.67 16.30
N PHE A 483 -8.74 22.42 16.23
CA PHE A 483 -9.85 22.05 15.34
C PHE A 483 -11.12 22.80 15.74
N GLY A 484 -11.77 23.41 14.76
CA GLY A 484 -13.03 24.13 14.90
C GLY A 484 -14.22 23.27 14.50
N GLY A 485 -15.10 22.98 15.46
CA GLY A 485 -16.30 22.18 15.22
C GLY A 485 -16.03 20.68 15.23
N GLU A 486 -17.04 19.89 14.90
CA GLU A 486 -16.92 18.43 14.77
C GLU A 486 -16.23 18.09 13.44
N VAL A 487 -15.00 17.61 13.52
CA VAL A 487 -14.31 16.99 12.37
C VAL A 487 -14.68 15.51 12.38
N GLY A 488 -15.13 14.97 11.25
CA GLY A 488 -15.42 13.54 11.15
C GLY A 488 -14.15 12.76 11.44
N THR A 489 -14.14 11.95 12.49
CA THR A 489 -12.98 11.12 12.83
C THR A 489 -13.30 9.65 12.59
N ALA A 490 -12.31 8.91 12.09
CA ALA A 490 -12.42 7.46 11.97
C ALA A 490 -11.13 6.83 12.53
N ALA A 491 -11.27 6.05 13.59
CA ALA A 491 -10.15 5.24 14.09
C ALA A 491 -9.84 4.13 13.09
N THR A 492 -8.56 3.80 12.95
CA THR A 492 -8.09 2.66 12.16
C THR A 492 -7.04 1.89 12.97
N TYR A 493 -6.35 0.96 12.32
CA TYR A 493 -5.44 0.02 12.94
C TYR A 493 -4.22 0.72 13.59
N ARG A 494 -3.72 0.18 14.72
CA ARG A 494 -2.52 0.65 15.46
C ARG A 494 -2.53 2.14 15.80
N ASP A 495 -3.62 2.59 16.41
CA ASP A 495 -3.76 3.95 16.95
C ASP A 495 -3.66 5.07 15.89
N TRP A 496 -3.77 4.73 14.61
CA TRP A 496 -3.92 5.69 13.54
C TRP A 496 -5.37 6.18 13.48
N ARG A 497 -5.54 7.45 13.10
CA ARG A 497 -6.84 8.10 12.98
C ARG A 497 -6.91 8.95 11.73
N TYR A 498 -8.03 8.83 11.03
CA TYR A 498 -8.40 9.73 9.94
C TYR A 498 -9.18 10.92 10.46
N LEU A 499 -8.89 12.09 9.90
CA LEU A 499 -9.74 13.26 9.89
C LEU A 499 -10.38 13.36 8.49
N ASN A 500 -11.71 13.38 8.44
CA ASN A 500 -12.52 13.33 7.24
C ASN A 500 -13.32 14.62 7.08
N GLY A 501 -13.07 15.32 5.97
CA GLY A 501 -13.75 16.56 5.62
C GLY A 501 -12.83 17.78 5.67
N PRO A 502 -13.32 18.94 5.21
CA PRO A 502 -12.56 20.18 5.18
C PRO A 502 -12.19 20.60 6.60
N LEU A 503 -10.89 20.72 6.85
CA LEU A 503 -10.38 21.06 8.16
C LEU A 503 -10.64 22.53 8.47
N ARG A 504 -11.41 22.80 9.52
CA ARG A 504 -11.66 24.15 10.02
C ARG A 504 -10.78 24.36 11.23
N CYS A 505 -9.93 25.38 11.19
CA CYS A 505 -9.08 25.73 12.32
C CYS A 505 -9.67 26.95 13.02
N LYS A 506 -9.81 26.86 14.33
CA LYS A 506 -9.94 28.04 15.18
C LYS A 506 -8.52 28.49 15.48
N SER A 507 -8.20 29.73 15.15
CA SER A 507 -6.98 30.36 15.65
C SER A 507 -6.95 30.18 17.16
N ALA A 508 -5.76 29.94 17.72
CA ALA A 508 -5.56 30.15 19.14
C ALA A 508 -6.21 31.49 19.46
N ASP A 509 -7.10 31.50 20.45
CA ASP A 509 -7.62 32.75 20.97
C ASP A 509 -6.38 33.53 21.43
N LEU A 510 -5.91 34.50 20.64
CA LEU A 510 -4.71 35.30 20.93
C LEU A 510 -4.94 36.22 22.15
N SER A 511 -6.07 36.04 22.84
CA SER A 511 -6.47 36.66 24.10
C SER A 511 -5.57 36.26 25.29
N GLY A 512 -4.28 36.02 25.06
CA GLY A 512 -3.28 35.80 26.10
C GLY A 512 -1.93 35.34 25.60
N VAL A 513 -1.16 36.21 24.92
CA VAL A 513 0.27 35.93 24.72
C VAL A 513 0.97 36.13 26.08
N LEU A 514 1.20 35.03 26.79
CA LEU A 514 2.10 34.99 27.95
C LEU A 514 3.54 35.13 27.45
N LEU A 515 4.36 35.93 28.15
CA LEU A 515 5.77 36.16 27.76
C LEU A 515 6.60 34.87 27.67
N GLU A 516 6.13 33.74 28.21
CA GLU A 516 6.74 32.41 28.04
C GLU A 516 6.86 31.98 26.57
N SER A 517 5.94 32.42 25.71
CA SER A 517 5.96 32.14 24.27
C SER A 517 7.10 32.86 23.52
N VAL A 518 7.71 33.91 24.11
CA VAL A 518 8.81 34.66 23.50
C VAL A 518 10.07 33.80 23.32
N HIS A 519 10.26 32.76 24.14
CA HIS A 519 11.41 31.86 24.02
C HIS A 519 11.36 30.92 22.80
N GLN A 520 10.22 30.80 22.12
CA GLN A 520 10.03 29.84 21.02
C GLN A 520 9.98 30.50 19.62
N GLY A 521 10.38 31.76 19.49
CA GLY A 521 10.42 32.46 18.20
C GLY A 521 9.03 32.78 17.62
N THR A 522 7.98 32.70 18.44
CA THR A 522 6.60 32.92 18.01
C THR A 522 6.19 34.38 18.22
N ALA A 523 5.78 35.05 17.13
CA ALA A 523 4.96 36.27 17.02
C ALA A 523 5.25 37.51 17.90
N LEU A 524 5.94 37.45 19.03
CA LEU A 524 6.25 38.55 19.94
C LEU A 524 7.75 38.57 20.25
N ARG A 525 8.39 39.71 20.04
CA ARG A 525 9.84 39.93 20.25
C ARG A 525 10.06 41.12 21.18
N LEU A 526 10.87 40.93 22.23
CA LEU A 526 11.35 42.04 23.05
C LEU A 526 12.45 42.77 22.26
N ALA A 527 12.11 43.88 21.61
CA ALA A 527 12.98 44.54 20.63
C ALA A 527 14.14 45.30 21.29
N GLY A 528 13.89 46.05 22.37
CA GLY A 528 14.92 46.80 23.08
C GLY A 528 14.44 47.36 24.41
N GLY A 529 15.37 47.70 25.31
CA GLY A 529 15.06 48.26 26.63
C GLY A 529 14.43 47.26 27.62
N TRP A 530 14.69 45.96 27.43
CA TRP A 530 14.26 44.89 28.34
C TRP A 530 15.47 44.15 28.89
N GLY A 531 15.41 43.80 30.17
CA GLY A 531 16.29 42.81 30.77
C GLY A 531 15.98 41.39 30.27
N ARG A 532 16.67 40.41 30.86
CA ARG A 532 16.38 39.00 30.59
C ARG A 532 14.99 38.65 31.11
N ILE A 533 14.36 37.65 30.48
CA ILE A 533 13.13 37.06 31.01
C ILE A 533 13.50 36.37 32.33
N GLU A 534 12.73 36.67 33.37
CA GLU A 534 12.88 36.15 34.72
C GLU A 534 11.65 35.28 35.06
N THR A 535 11.88 34.18 35.78
CA THR A 535 10.84 33.27 36.24
C THR A 535 10.94 33.08 37.76
N GLY A 536 9.83 33.23 38.45
CA GLY A 536 9.76 33.09 39.91
C GLY A 536 9.12 31.77 40.34
N GLY A 537 9.84 30.65 40.19
CA GLY A 537 9.38 29.35 40.69
C GLY A 537 8.04 28.86 40.10
N GLY A 538 7.72 29.26 38.86
CA GLY A 538 6.48 28.88 38.16
C GLY A 538 5.25 29.74 38.49
N ASN A 539 5.37 30.71 39.40
CA ASN A 539 4.24 31.58 39.78
C ASN A 539 4.14 32.85 38.94
N TRP A 540 5.25 33.28 38.35
CA TRP A 540 5.29 34.43 37.45
C TRP A 540 6.43 34.28 36.45
N THR A 541 6.20 34.81 35.24
CA THR A 541 7.18 34.91 34.16
C THR A 541 7.01 36.27 33.49
N GLY A 542 8.12 36.97 33.25
CA GLY A 542 8.09 38.29 32.63
C GLY A 542 9.48 38.88 32.43
N ALA A 543 9.55 40.11 31.93
CA ALA A 543 10.81 40.82 31.75
C ALA A 543 10.72 42.21 32.38
N TRP A 544 11.76 42.60 33.11
CA TRP A 544 11.90 43.98 33.56
C TRP A 544 12.32 44.88 32.41
N SER A 545 11.77 46.10 32.36
CA SER A 545 12.35 47.17 31.56
C SER A 545 13.75 47.53 32.10
N ASP A 546 14.66 47.86 31.20
CA ASP A 546 16.01 48.33 31.51
C ASP A 546 16.23 49.72 30.90
N GLY A 547 15.77 50.74 31.63
CA GLY A 547 15.83 52.15 31.21
C GLY A 547 14.46 52.83 31.08
N ALA A 548 14.48 54.05 30.54
CA ALA A 548 13.30 54.90 30.38
C ALA A 548 12.38 54.51 29.23
N THR A 549 12.87 53.69 28.30
CA THR A 549 12.11 53.28 27.12
C THR A 549 12.34 51.81 26.86
N SER A 550 11.25 51.08 26.61
CA SER A 550 11.27 49.69 26.19
C SER A 550 10.36 49.49 24.98
N ALA A 551 10.68 48.50 24.14
CA ALA A 551 9.98 48.28 22.88
C ALA A 551 9.69 46.79 22.65
N ILE A 552 8.50 46.48 22.15
CA ILE A 552 8.03 45.13 21.83
C ILE A 552 7.57 45.13 20.38
N GLU A 553 7.87 44.09 19.64
CA GLU A 553 7.35 43.87 18.29
C GLU A 553 6.42 42.67 18.29
N ILE A 554 5.25 42.81 17.67
CA ILE A 554 4.27 41.73 17.52
C ILE A 554 3.95 41.52 16.04
N THR A 555 4.30 40.37 15.49
CA THR A 555 3.94 39.97 14.13
C THR A 555 2.50 39.45 14.11
N LEU A 556 1.65 40.10 13.32
CA LEU A 556 0.24 39.73 13.17
C LEU A 556 0.07 38.64 12.11
N ALA A 557 -0.85 37.71 12.35
CA ALA A 557 -1.28 36.75 11.33
C ALA A 557 -1.96 37.49 10.17
N ALA A 558 -1.81 36.97 8.94
CA ALA A 558 -2.41 37.57 7.75
C ALA A 558 -3.93 37.77 7.91
N GLY A 559 -4.40 39.00 7.72
CA GLY A 559 -5.82 39.37 7.84
C GLY A 559 -6.31 39.68 9.26
N HIS A 560 -5.50 39.48 10.30
CA HIS A 560 -5.87 39.85 11.66
C HIS A 560 -5.71 41.38 11.89
N ARG A 561 -6.73 42.01 12.47
CA ARG A 561 -6.76 43.47 12.72
C ARG A 561 -7.30 43.73 14.13
N PRO A 562 -6.42 43.75 15.16
CA PRO A 562 -6.86 43.99 16.52
C PRO A 562 -7.41 45.42 16.66
N THR A 563 -8.49 45.54 17.41
CA THR A 563 -9.17 46.82 17.68
C THR A 563 -8.75 47.40 19.02
N SER A 564 -8.26 46.56 19.92
CA SER A 564 -7.67 47.00 21.19
C SER A 564 -6.57 46.05 21.67
N MET A 565 -5.79 46.49 22.65
CA MET A 565 -4.80 45.66 23.33
C MET A 565 -4.82 45.88 24.84
N THR A 566 -4.38 44.89 25.62
CA THR A 566 -4.01 45.10 27.02
C THR A 566 -2.56 44.70 27.25
N LEU A 567 -1.85 45.54 27.98
CA LEU A 567 -0.52 45.25 28.49
C LEU A 567 -0.65 45.11 30.00
N HIS A 568 -0.24 43.96 30.53
CA HIS A 568 -0.22 43.72 31.96
C HIS A 568 1.23 43.69 32.45
N GLY A 569 1.50 44.44 33.50
CA GLY A 569 2.79 44.43 34.18
C GLY A 569 2.70 44.93 35.61
N GLN A 570 3.82 44.94 36.31
CA GLN A 570 3.94 45.46 37.66
C GLN A 570 5.00 46.55 37.70
N TYR A 571 4.68 47.70 38.31
CA TYR A 571 5.61 48.82 38.36
C TYR A 571 6.66 48.65 39.45
N PHE A 572 7.89 49.03 39.13
CA PHE A 572 8.98 49.20 40.09
C PHE A 572 8.88 50.58 40.77
N ASP A 573 9.30 50.63 42.04
CA ASP A 573 9.15 51.76 42.97
C ASP A 573 9.19 53.15 42.33
N GLY A 574 8.13 53.93 42.55
CA GLY A 574 7.95 55.29 42.02
C GLY A 574 7.29 55.38 40.63
N ASN A 575 7.16 54.29 39.87
CA ASN A 575 6.42 54.29 38.61
C ASN A 575 4.94 53.94 38.85
N ARG A 576 4.04 54.62 38.12
CA ARG A 576 2.60 54.32 38.15
C ARG A 576 1.96 54.27 36.77
N ARG A 577 2.58 54.92 35.78
CA ARG A 577 2.05 54.96 34.43
C ARG A 577 3.16 54.86 33.40
N THR A 578 2.78 54.41 32.21
CA THR A 578 3.65 54.26 31.05
C THR A 578 2.97 54.91 29.86
N ARG A 579 3.69 55.75 29.14
CA ARG A 579 3.23 56.28 27.86
C ARG A 579 3.41 55.22 26.78
N VAL A 580 2.34 54.92 26.05
CA VAL A 580 2.31 53.83 25.07
C VAL A 580 2.16 54.42 23.68
N ALA A 581 3.07 54.07 22.78
CA ALA A 581 2.97 54.38 21.36
C ALA A 581 2.99 53.08 20.54
N VAL A 582 2.18 53.00 19.49
CA VAL A 582 2.14 51.85 18.59
C VAL A 582 2.41 52.30 17.16
N ASN A 583 3.39 51.70 16.51
CA ASN A 583 3.88 52.10 15.18
C ASN A 583 4.17 53.61 15.10
N GLY A 584 4.73 54.17 16.17
CA GLY A 584 5.04 55.61 16.28
C GLY A 584 3.85 56.52 16.63
N LYS A 585 2.61 56.01 16.64
CA LYS A 585 1.43 56.75 17.09
C LYS A 585 1.32 56.70 18.61
N ASP A 586 1.46 57.85 19.26
CA ASP A 586 1.24 57.98 20.70
C ASP A 586 -0.24 57.80 21.05
N LEU A 587 -0.52 56.87 21.96
CA LEU A 587 -1.86 56.51 22.44
C LEU A 587 -2.15 57.08 23.83
N GLY A 588 -1.16 57.75 24.45
CA GLY A 588 -1.29 58.36 25.76
C GLY A 588 -0.67 57.53 26.89
N THR A 589 -1.03 57.88 28.12
CA THR A 589 -0.41 57.36 29.35
C THR A 589 -1.38 56.43 30.07
N PHE A 590 -0.92 55.20 30.36
CA PHE A 590 -1.75 54.12 30.89
C PHE A 590 -1.18 53.52 32.17
N ASP A 591 -2.08 53.08 33.06
CA ASP A 591 -1.72 52.21 34.18
C ASP A 591 -1.75 50.74 33.71
N LEU A 592 -0.56 50.20 33.45
CA LEU A 592 -0.38 48.84 32.96
C LEU A 592 -0.52 47.79 34.07
N ALA A 593 -0.54 48.19 35.35
CA ALA A 593 -0.86 47.29 36.46
C ALA A 593 -2.37 47.05 36.57
N ALA A 594 -3.18 48.07 36.25
CA ALA A 594 -4.63 47.96 36.17
C ALA A 594 -5.13 47.13 34.96
N GLY A 595 -4.25 46.85 33.98
CA GLY A 595 -4.62 46.07 32.80
C GLY A 595 -5.62 46.78 31.88
N GLN A 596 -5.56 48.10 31.81
CA GLN A 596 -6.47 48.92 31.02
C GLN A 596 -6.42 48.56 29.53
N ALA A 597 -7.59 48.51 28.88
CA ALA A 597 -7.68 48.34 27.44
C ALA A 597 -7.23 49.61 26.71
N ILE A 598 -6.33 49.44 25.74
CA ILE A 598 -5.76 50.48 24.90
C ILE A 598 -6.36 50.33 23.51
N ALA A 599 -7.14 51.32 23.07
CA ALA A 599 -7.76 51.30 21.74
C ALA A 599 -6.71 51.47 20.63
N LEU A 600 -6.84 50.69 19.56
CA LEU A 600 -5.94 50.73 18.39
C LEU A 600 -6.61 51.36 17.15
N THR A 601 -7.71 52.10 17.34
CA THR A 601 -8.58 52.62 16.27
C THR A 601 -7.86 53.52 15.27
N ASP A 602 -6.85 54.26 15.72
CA ASP A 602 -6.10 55.23 14.89
C ASP A 602 -4.65 54.81 14.62
N VAL A 603 -4.33 53.52 14.82
CA VAL A 603 -3.00 52.97 14.57
C VAL A 603 -2.96 52.38 13.16
N ALA A 604 -1.95 52.75 12.37
CA ALA A 604 -1.71 52.13 11.08
C ALA A 604 -1.38 50.64 11.28
N MET A 605 -2.27 49.75 10.82
CA MET A 605 -2.08 48.31 10.90
C MET A 605 -1.00 47.89 9.90
N ALA A 606 0.08 47.30 10.42
CA ALA A 606 1.17 46.71 9.65
C ALA A 606 1.33 45.23 10.02
N PRO A 607 2.00 44.40 9.19
CA PRO A 607 2.26 43.00 9.53
C PRO A 607 3.01 42.81 10.86
N THR A 608 3.71 43.85 11.33
CA THR A 608 4.32 43.90 12.66
C THR A 608 3.91 45.19 13.37
N LEU A 609 3.41 45.05 14.60
CA LEU A 609 3.13 46.18 15.50
C LEU A 609 4.36 46.42 16.39
N THR A 610 4.92 47.62 16.35
CA THR A 610 5.98 48.06 17.27
C THR A 610 5.36 48.86 18.39
N ILE A 611 5.37 48.33 19.61
CA ILE A 611 4.83 48.95 20.82
C ILE A 611 5.99 49.54 21.60
N THR A 612 6.05 50.87 21.71
CA THR A 612 7.05 51.59 22.49
C THR A 612 6.43 52.07 23.79
N LEU A 613 7.11 51.76 24.90
CA LEU A 613 6.74 52.09 26.26
C LEU A 613 7.73 53.10 26.81
N THR A 614 7.25 54.25 27.26
CA THR A 614 8.08 55.26 27.94
C THR A 614 7.65 55.37 29.40
N HIS A 615 8.58 55.09 30.31
CA HIS A 615 8.32 54.98 31.75
C HIS A 615 8.61 56.30 32.47
N GLU A 616 7.80 56.65 33.46
CA GLU A 616 7.86 57.97 34.12
C GLU A 616 9.12 58.18 34.98
N ALA A 617 9.59 57.16 35.71
CA ALA A 617 10.67 57.31 36.68
C ALA A 617 11.48 56.01 36.90
N PRO A 618 12.33 55.58 35.95
CA PRO A 618 13.20 54.42 36.15
C PRO A 618 14.16 54.58 37.31
N ARG A 619 14.32 53.54 38.14
CA ARG A 619 15.20 53.54 39.32
C ARG A 619 15.96 52.24 39.47
N LYS A 620 17.14 52.31 40.09
CA LYS A 620 17.93 51.13 40.42
C LYS A 620 17.29 50.37 41.59
N ALA A 621 17.28 49.05 41.51
CA ALA A 621 16.70 48.21 42.56
C ALA A 621 17.56 48.14 43.84
N GLY A 622 18.85 48.41 43.73
CA GLY A 622 19.79 48.45 44.83
C GLY A 622 21.17 48.87 44.34
N ALA A 623 22.16 48.93 45.26
CA ALA A 623 23.54 49.28 44.90
C ALA A 623 24.18 48.27 43.93
N ASP A 624 23.74 47.02 43.99
CA ASP A 624 24.30 45.90 43.22
C ASP A 624 23.55 45.62 41.90
N ASP A 625 22.40 46.26 41.65
CA ASP A 625 21.69 46.16 40.37
C ASP A 625 21.90 47.42 39.53
N ALA A 626 22.70 47.28 38.47
CA ALA A 626 23.03 48.39 37.58
C ALA A 626 21.84 48.84 36.72
N ARG A 627 20.79 48.02 36.59
CA ARG A 627 19.63 48.28 35.73
C ARG A 627 18.73 49.37 36.32
N ALA A 628 18.13 50.17 35.45
CA ALA A 628 17.10 51.13 35.85
C ALA A 628 15.72 50.55 35.57
N LEU A 629 15.13 49.91 36.58
CA LEU A 629 13.86 49.19 36.46
C LEU A 629 12.68 50.15 36.49
N SER A 630 11.63 49.84 35.74
CA SER A 630 10.37 50.59 35.77
C SER A 630 9.14 49.71 35.72
N LEU A 631 9.10 48.74 34.80
CA LEU A 631 7.95 47.87 34.60
C LEU A 631 8.40 46.42 34.43
N PHE A 632 7.82 45.51 35.18
CA PHE A 632 7.87 44.08 34.92
C PHE A 632 6.70 43.70 34.03
N LEU A 633 6.94 43.49 32.74
CA LEU A 633 5.89 43.09 31.80
C LEU A 633 5.68 41.58 31.87
N ASN A 634 4.44 41.15 32.12
CA ASN A 634 4.11 39.73 32.24
C ASN A 634 3.30 39.20 31.05
N LYS A 635 2.48 40.05 30.42
CA LYS A 635 1.49 39.58 29.45
C LYS A 635 1.05 40.68 28.50
N VAL A 636 0.87 40.30 27.24
CA VAL A 636 0.29 41.17 26.20
C VAL A 636 -0.91 40.45 25.59
N ARG A 637 -2.02 41.17 25.38
CA ARG A 637 -3.23 40.65 24.74
C ARG A 637 -3.65 41.59 23.62
N LEU A 638 -4.02 41.00 22.49
CA LEU A 638 -4.66 41.69 21.36
C LEU A 638 -6.11 41.20 21.26
N PHE A 639 -7.04 42.12 20.99
CA PHE A 639 -8.48 41.85 20.91
C PHE A 639 -9.06 42.32 19.57
#